data_AF-A0A2D5BSG9-F1
#
_entry.id   AF-A0A2D5BSG9-F1
#
_cell.length_a   1.000
_cell.length_b   1.000
_cell.length_c   1.000
_cell.angle_alpha   90.00
_cell.angle_beta   90.00
_cell.angle_gamma   90.00
#
_symmetry.space_group_name_H-M   'P 1'
#
loop_
_entity.id
_entity.type
_entity.pdbx_description
1 polymer ?
#
loop_
_entity_poly.entity_id
_entity_poly.type
_entity_poly.pdbx_seq_one_letter_code
_entity_poly.pdbx_strand_id
1 'polypeptide(L)'
;LLSHVGVTCGNIRALPGEKTCDRFVLLHGPNGSAKSSIVDALRNGLEDYSRVEAGPVFRFSWIFCEAGERDSVGFGADNAVKDLDSYAHVDDKMISSRVPDELKDPPFFLLPKQRRVEFIEQALEAASDEERARFRWSDFVARGDLSPKNRVIYESLLKSYEGDWSKVIRHIRVERYYLSHRYRTGCVTIEPQATIDAGARVLGHASMTGLPAVLSHESLLEAQGDLVDANAGIVEYSDFLKRNLEANKYLLTTAERGYVNLNGLTITLNQVLSGTTNEKFLVAFKRDPSFTSFKGRFELIKVPYLREYKKEAQIYQRHLEQVSRGLHIAPHTATTAALWAVLTRLRRPQSRLYEGPIGRVAKSLTPMQKARLYDRGQIPSGSTQEEAKALRGHTPLLASEFDGLEEEFEGYPDAAYEGRRGASPREMMALLTDVAVECDRDCITPVDVFDALPRLISDPSLYSFLRIDEDGDYHDPEGFIDHVRREYLKHVATEIQKASDLVAETEYQRLFADYMQQVRAFGTGEKVVDHRTGEVRPPDERIMTDVEERLSIDEEVGEFRRSLMSKIAAFRLSNPDSPIIYGDLFQDHFDSLERSYFEERRERIVALVEDALAVHSGGGERMVKERREAAVHLVSRLTEDFGYTESSAGLILGYFQRHNEDLSP
;
A
#
# COMPACT_ATOMS: atom_id res chain seq x y z
N LEU A 1 22.39 23.45 0.49
CA LEU A 1 23.66 22.89 1.04
C LEU A 1 23.37 21.98 2.24
N LEU A 2 22.63 22.44 3.26
CA LEU A 2 22.14 21.57 4.35
C LEU A 2 21.18 20.48 3.88
N SER A 3 20.36 20.77 2.86
CA SER A 3 19.56 19.77 2.15
C SER A 3 20.44 18.66 1.57
N HIS A 4 21.55 19.02 0.92
CA HIS A 4 22.54 18.04 0.43
C HIS A 4 23.33 17.36 1.55
N VAL A 5 23.75 18.04 2.63
CA VAL A 5 24.40 17.34 3.75
C VAL A 5 23.42 16.37 4.44
N GLY A 6 22.15 16.73 4.57
CA GLY A 6 21.11 15.85 5.14
C GLY A 6 20.70 14.68 4.24
N VAL A 7 20.73 14.85 2.91
CA VAL A 7 20.33 13.83 1.93
C VAL A 7 21.52 12.99 1.45
N THR A 8 22.66 13.61 1.16
CA THR A 8 23.88 12.99 0.66
C THR A 8 24.76 12.43 1.78
N CYS A 9 24.71 13.01 2.99
CA CYS A 9 25.46 12.54 4.16
C CYS A 9 24.52 12.08 5.30
N GLY A 10 23.21 11.97 5.07
CA GLY A 10 22.26 11.48 6.05
C GLY A 10 22.59 10.06 6.50
N ASN A 11 22.43 9.79 7.80
CA ASN A 11 22.38 8.40 8.24
C ASN A 11 21.05 7.84 7.71
N ILE A 12 21.11 7.06 6.64
CA ILE A 12 19.95 6.39 6.04
C ILE A 12 19.29 5.46 7.09
N ARG A 13 20.06 5.08 8.12
CA ARG A 13 19.61 4.33 9.29
C ARG A 13 18.94 5.19 10.37
N ALA A 14 18.51 6.43 10.16
CA ALA A 14 17.85 7.20 11.23
C ALA A 14 16.41 7.55 10.84
N LEU A 15 15.42 6.98 11.54
CA LEU A 15 14.02 7.42 11.44
C LEU A 15 13.85 8.80 12.11
N PRO A 16 12.85 9.61 11.70
CA PRO A 16 12.58 10.90 12.32
C PRO A 16 12.34 10.76 13.84
N GLY A 17 13.30 11.24 14.65
CA GLY A 17 13.22 11.24 16.11
C GLY A 17 14.16 10.26 16.83
N GLU A 18 14.81 9.34 16.12
CA GLU A 18 15.79 8.41 16.70
C GLU A 18 17.24 8.84 16.39
N LYS A 19 18.13 8.74 17.37
CA LYS A 19 19.56 9.06 17.21
C LYS A 19 20.30 8.04 16.34
N THR A 20 19.85 6.79 16.34
CA THR A 20 20.26 5.71 15.45
C THR A 20 19.10 4.71 15.34
N CYS A 21 18.66 4.37 14.13
CA CYS A 21 17.77 3.23 13.87
C CYS A 21 18.66 2.04 13.50
N ASP A 22 19.21 1.41 14.52
CA ASP A 22 20.12 0.26 14.42
C ASP A 22 19.35 -1.08 14.33
N ARG A 23 18.20 -1.07 13.63
CA ARG A 23 17.32 -2.24 13.50
C ARG A 23 17.19 -2.70 12.07
N PHE A 24 17.11 -4.01 11.92
CA PHE A 24 16.74 -4.68 10.69
C PHE A 24 15.22 -4.69 10.57
N VAL A 25 14.68 -4.13 9.49
CA VAL A 25 13.23 -4.09 9.26
C VAL A 25 12.77 -5.39 8.61
N LEU A 26 12.07 -6.24 9.34
CA LEU A 26 11.58 -7.52 8.84
C LEU A 26 10.06 -7.47 8.62
N LEU A 27 9.65 -7.41 7.35
CA LEU A 27 8.26 -7.47 6.94
C LEU A 27 7.80 -8.92 6.95
N HIS A 28 6.73 -9.22 7.69
CA HIS A 28 6.20 -10.56 7.81
C HIS A 28 4.69 -10.61 7.58
N GLY A 29 4.21 -11.74 7.05
CA GLY A 29 2.82 -11.90 6.72
C GLY A 29 2.58 -13.10 5.80
N PRO A 30 1.32 -13.42 5.49
CA PRO A 30 0.96 -14.60 4.71
C PRO A 30 1.44 -14.51 3.24
N ASN A 31 1.48 -15.65 2.56
CA ASN A 31 1.96 -15.73 1.17
C ASN A 31 1.10 -14.89 0.22
N GLY A 32 1.73 -14.07 -0.62
CA GLY A 32 0.98 -13.20 -1.55
C GLY A 32 0.48 -11.90 -0.92
N SER A 33 0.77 -11.61 0.37
CA SER A 33 0.61 -10.25 0.89
C SER A 33 1.66 -9.30 0.32
N ALA A 34 1.45 -7.99 0.49
CA ALA A 34 2.21 -6.92 -0.18
C ALA A 34 3.67 -6.71 0.30
N LYS A 35 4.29 -7.68 0.99
CA LYS A 35 5.63 -7.55 1.58
C LYS A 35 6.68 -7.07 0.58
N SER A 36 6.86 -7.82 -0.51
CA SER A 36 7.84 -7.48 -1.56
C SER A 36 7.43 -6.21 -2.29
N SER A 37 6.13 -6.01 -2.54
CA SER A 37 5.61 -4.80 -3.19
C SER A 37 5.92 -3.53 -2.40
N ILE A 38 5.87 -3.57 -1.06
CA ILE A 38 6.26 -2.43 -0.21
C ILE A 38 7.75 -2.12 -0.38
N VAL A 39 8.61 -3.15 -0.36
CA VAL A 39 10.06 -2.94 -0.51
C VAL A 39 10.40 -2.46 -1.92
N ASP A 40 9.78 -3.02 -2.95
CA ASP A 40 9.93 -2.58 -4.34
C ASP A 40 9.48 -1.12 -4.51
N ALA A 41 8.38 -0.70 -3.87
CA ALA A 41 7.92 0.68 -3.91
C ALA A 41 8.91 1.64 -3.23
N LEU A 42 9.47 1.27 -2.08
CA LEU A 42 10.52 2.04 -1.40
C LEU A 42 11.77 2.16 -2.26
N ARG A 43 12.19 1.06 -2.88
CA ARG A 43 13.35 1.01 -3.76
C ARG A 43 13.16 1.88 -4.99
N ASN A 44 12.02 1.76 -5.68
CA ASN A 44 11.69 2.60 -6.84
C ASN A 44 11.63 4.08 -6.45
N GLY A 45 11.04 4.40 -5.30
CA GLY A 45 11.03 5.76 -4.76
C GLY A 45 12.43 6.32 -4.50
N LEU A 46 13.35 5.50 -3.97
CA LEU A 46 14.76 5.89 -3.78
C LEU A 46 15.49 6.10 -5.12
N GLU A 47 15.26 5.23 -6.11
CA GLU A 47 15.83 5.38 -7.45
C GLU A 47 15.36 6.69 -8.11
N ASP A 48 14.05 6.95 -8.11
CA ASP A 48 13.46 8.15 -8.67
C ASP A 48 13.93 9.40 -7.92
N TYR A 49 14.00 9.34 -6.59
CA TYR A 49 14.50 10.43 -5.77
C TYR A 49 15.96 10.77 -6.10
N SER A 50 16.81 9.79 -6.37
CA SER A 50 18.21 10.03 -6.73
C SER A 50 18.38 10.82 -8.05
N ARG A 51 17.34 10.80 -8.91
CA ARG A 51 17.33 11.46 -10.22
C ARG A 51 16.87 12.91 -10.16
N VAL A 52 16.11 13.31 -9.14
CA VAL A 52 15.64 14.70 -8.99
C VAL A 52 16.72 15.62 -8.41
N GLU A 53 16.50 16.92 -8.50
CA GLU A 53 17.44 17.95 -8.01
C GLU A 53 17.60 17.93 -6.48
N ALA A 54 16.57 17.49 -5.76
CA ALA A 54 16.58 17.40 -4.30
C ALA A 54 17.37 16.17 -3.77
N GLY A 55 17.56 15.13 -4.59
CA GLY A 55 18.13 13.85 -4.16
C GLY A 55 19.53 13.49 -4.68
N PRO A 56 20.45 14.43 -4.98
CA PRO A 56 21.75 14.05 -5.53
C PRO A 56 22.59 13.31 -4.48
N VAL A 57 23.17 12.21 -4.93
CA VAL A 57 24.16 11.42 -4.20
C VAL A 57 25.50 11.49 -4.92
N PHE A 58 26.58 11.61 -4.15
CA PHE A 58 27.93 11.80 -4.67
C PHE A 58 28.86 10.75 -4.08
N ARG A 59 29.81 10.30 -4.90
CA ARG A 59 30.94 9.46 -4.51
C ARG A 59 32.22 10.09 -5.04
N PHE A 60 33.37 9.57 -4.66
CA PHE A 60 34.63 10.00 -5.23
C PHE A 60 35.49 8.85 -5.72
N SER A 61 36.51 9.19 -6.49
CA SER A 61 37.57 8.30 -6.92
C SER A 61 38.90 9.02 -6.84
N TRP A 62 39.96 8.27 -6.53
CA TRP A 62 41.33 8.75 -6.61
C TRP A 62 41.83 8.67 -8.05
N ILE A 63 42.38 9.78 -8.55
CA ILE A 63 42.96 9.91 -9.88
C ILE A 63 44.47 10.11 -9.74
N PHE A 64 45.21 9.24 -10.42
CA PHE A 64 46.66 9.29 -10.54
C PHE A 64 47.03 9.44 -12.02
N CYS A 65 48.07 10.22 -12.31
CA CYS A 65 48.48 10.56 -13.67
C CYS A 65 49.96 10.20 -13.90
N GLU A 66 50.31 9.78 -15.11
CA GLU A 66 51.67 9.26 -15.43
C GLU A 66 52.78 10.33 -15.35
N ALA A 67 52.45 11.62 -15.47
CA ALA A 67 53.42 12.72 -15.58
C ALA A 67 53.78 13.42 -14.25
N GLY A 68 53.37 12.89 -13.09
CA GLY A 68 53.45 13.63 -11.81
C GLY A 68 54.67 13.38 -10.93
N GLU A 69 55.35 12.23 -11.01
CA GLU A 69 56.25 11.78 -9.92
C GLU A 69 57.68 11.43 -10.33
N ARG A 70 58.04 11.56 -11.61
CA ARG A 70 59.45 11.50 -12.02
C ARG A 70 59.94 12.92 -12.28
N ASP A 71 60.97 13.35 -11.57
CA ASP A 71 61.82 14.45 -12.01
C ASP A 71 62.61 13.98 -13.24
N SER A 72 61.93 13.91 -14.38
CA SER A 72 62.62 13.70 -15.65
C SER A 72 63.07 15.07 -16.16
N VAL A 73 64.40 15.25 -16.18
CA VAL A 73 65.08 16.39 -16.79
C VAL A 73 64.88 16.28 -18.31
N GLY A 74 63.76 16.81 -18.81
CA GLY A 74 63.39 16.77 -20.22
C GLY A 74 62.52 17.98 -20.60
N PHE A 75 62.91 18.69 -21.64
CA PHE A 75 62.28 19.93 -22.07
C PHE A 75 60.88 19.70 -22.70
N GLY A 76 59.84 20.30 -22.10
CA GLY A 76 58.84 21.04 -22.89
C GLY A 76 57.38 20.59 -22.92
N ALA A 77 57.00 19.40 -22.43
CA ALA A 77 55.60 18.95 -22.49
C ALA A 77 55.03 18.34 -21.19
N ASP A 78 55.86 17.77 -20.32
CA ASP A 78 55.39 17.01 -19.15
C ASP A 78 55.06 17.85 -17.90
N ASN A 79 55.44 19.14 -17.86
CA ASN A 79 55.18 20.00 -16.69
C ASN A 79 53.72 20.45 -16.56
N ALA A 80 52.90 20.33 -17.61
CA ALA A 80 51.53 20.85 -17.62
C ALA A 80 50.60 20.15 -16.60
N VAL A 81 50.91 18.93 -16.17
CA VAL A 81 50.09 18.18 -15.20
C VAL A 81 50.53 18.45 -13.76
N LYS A 82 51.83 18.70 -13.50
CA LYS A 82 52.36 18.95 -12.15
C LYS A 82 51.83 20.25 -11.53
N ASP A 83 51.54 21.24 -12.35
CA ASP A 83 51.06 22.57 -11.93
C ASP A 83 49.53 22.68 -11.84
N LEU A 84 48.78 21.59 -12.05
CA LEU A 84 47.33 21.61 -11.94
C LEU A 84 46.88 21.58 -10.47
N ASP A 85 45.93 22.47 -10.15
CA ASP A 85 45.25 22.49 -8.85
C ASP A 85 44.34 21.26 -8.63
N SER A 86 43.94 20.57 -9.71
CA SER A 86 43.09 19.38 -9.64
C SER A 86 43.30 18.43 -10.83
N TYR A 87 43.29 17.14 -10.54
CA TYR A 87 43.31 16.06 -11.53
C TYR A 87 41.91 15.58 -11.93
N ALA A 88 40.86 16.16 -11.36
CA ALA A 88 39.47 15.78 -11.63
C ALA A 88 39.09 15.92 -13.11
N HIS A 89 39.66 16.89 -13.82
CA HIS A 89 39.30 17.23 -15.21
C HIS A 89 40.38 16.86 -16.24
N VAL A 90 41.38 16.08 -15.84
CA VAL A 90 42.44 15.61 -16.74
C VAL A 90 41.86 14.61 -17.75
N ASP A 91 42.32 14.70 -19.00
CA ASP A 91 41.96 13.77 -20.09
C ASP A 91 42.29 12.32 -19.68
N ASP A 92 41.38 11.39 -19.97
CA ASP A 92 41.50 9.99 -19.56
C ASP A 92 42.79 9.32 -20.08
N LYS A 93 43.37 9.80 -21.19
CA LYS A 93 44.66 9.28 -21.71
C LYS A 93 45.85 9.56 -20.79
N MET A 94 45.74 10.55 -19.92
CA MET A 94 46.81 10.96 -19.00
C MET A 94 46.67 10.30 -17.62
N ILE A 95 45.57 9.59 -17.37
CA ILE A 95 45.29 8.90 -16.11
C ILE A 95 46.02 7.57 -16.10
N SER A 96 46.98 7.42 -15.19
CA SER A 96 47.72 6.18 -14.98
C SER A 96 46.88 5.15 -14.22
N SER A 97 46.10 5.61 -13.25
CA SER A 97 45.25 4.75 -12.43
C SER A 97 44.07 5.54 -11.86
N ARG A 98 42.92 4.88 -11.82
CA ARG A 98 41.70 5.34 -11.17
C ARG A 98 41.35 4.33 -10.10
N VAL A 99 41.33 4.75 -8.83
CA VAL A 99 40.91 3.92 -7.71
C VAL A 99 39.54 4.42 -7.23
N PRO A 100 38.44 3.72 -7.60
CA PRO A 100 37.12 4.08 -7.11
C PRO A 100 36.99 3.73 -5.63
N ASP A 101 36.03 4.36 -4.97
CA ASP A 101 35.58 3.95 -3.66
C ASP A 101 34.34 3.06 -3.76
N GLU A 102 34.46 1.80 -3.33
CA GLU A 102 33.36 0.82 -3.40
C GLU A 102 32.23 1.13 -2.41
N LEU A 103 32.55 1.77 -1.28
CA LEU A 103 31.58 2.07 -0.23
C LEU A 103 30.81 3.37 -0.47
N LYS A 104 31.18 4.17 -1.49
CA LYS A 104 30.50 5.45 -1.81
C LYS A 104 30.52 6.40 -0.59
N ASP A 105 31.64 6.42 0.12
CA ASP A 105 31.97 7.38 1.16
C ASP A 105 31.63 8.79 0.67
N PRO A 106 30.90 9.58 1.49
CA PRO A 106 30.63 10.96 1.17
C PRO A 106 31.94 11.72 0.92
N PRO A 107 32.08 12.48 -0.19
CA PRO A 107 33.28 13.29 -0.44
C PRO A 107 33.61 14.26 0.70
N PHE A 108 32.61 14.65 1.49
CA PHE A 108 32.77 15.45 2.69
C PHE A 108 33.73 14.82 3.73
N PHE A 109 33.90 13.49 3.74
CA PHE A 109 34.85 12.81 4.62
C PHE A 109 36.32 13.07 4.26
N LEU A 110 36.61 13.65 3.09
CA LEU A 110 37.97 14.08 2.72
C LEU A 110 38.42 15.36 3.45
N LEU A 111 37.48 16.10 4.05
CA LEU A 111 37.80 17.25 4.91
C LEU A 111 38.31 16.77 6.28
N PRO A 112 39.28 17.47 6.90
CA PRO A 112 39.67 17.19 8.29
C PRO A 112 38.47 17.31 9.25
N LYS A 113 38.38 16.42 10.24
CA LYS A 113 37.21 16.32 11.14
C LYS A 113 36.82 17.64 11.82
N GLN A 114 37.79 18.43 12.28
CA GLN A 114 37.52 19.73 12.92
C GLN A 114 36.86 20.71 11.93
N ARG A 115 37.33 20.75 10.68
CA ARG A 115 36.79 21.60 9.61
C ARG A 115 35.40 21.16 9.16
N ARG A 116 35.07 19.86 9.25
CA ARG A 116 33.74 19.35 8.92
C ARG A 116 32.66 19.97 9.81
N VAL A 117 32.88 19.99 11.12
CA VAL A 117 31.93 20.55 12.09
C VAL A 117 31.76 22.05 11.84
N GLU A 118 32.87 22.79 11.76
CA GLU A 118 32.86 24.23 11.43
C GLU A 118 32.08 24.52 10.15
N PHE A 119 32.29 23.74 9.09
CA PHE A 119 31.60 23.91 7.81
C PHE A 119 30.09 23.71 7.92
N ILE A 120 29.64 22.71 8.68
CA ILE A 120 28.21 22.47 8.89
C ILE A 120 27.59 23.56 9.76
N GLU A 121 28.29 24.01 10.81
CA GLU A 121 27.83 25.10 11.66
C GLU A 121 27.69 26.40 10.87
N GLN A 122 28.65 26.74 10.02
CA GLN A 122 28.55 27.88 9.10
C GLN A 122 27.38 27.73 8.12
N ALA A 123 27.17 26.53 7.58
CA ALA A 123 26.03 26.27 6.71
C ALA A 123 24.69 26.39 7.45
N LEU A 124 24.63 26.00 8.72
CA LEU A 124 23.48 26.19 9.60
C LEU A 124 23.25 27.66 9.89
N GLU A 125 24.29 28.43 10.19
CA GLU A 125 24.20 29.88 10.40
C GLU A 125 23.70 30.64 9.16
N ALA A 126 24.04 30.17 7.96
CA ALA A 126 23.57 30.76 6.72
C ALA A 126 22.14 30.33 6.31
N ALA A 127 21.57 29.32 6.98
CA ALA A 127 20.30 28.73 6.57
C ALA A 127 19.08 29.40 7.20
N SER A 128 17.94 29.24 6.52
CA SER A 128 16.64 29.69 7.03
C SER A 128 16.24 28.94 8.31
N ASP A 129 15.37 29.54 9.12
CA ASP A 129 14.87 28.90 10.35
C ASP A 129 14.16 27.58 10.07
N GLU A 130 13.47 27.45 8.92
CA GLU A 130 12.84 26.20 8.49
C GLU A 130 13.88 25.11 8.18
N GLU A 131 14.96 25.44 7.47
CA GLU A 131 16.02 24.49 7.14
C GLU A 131 16.78 24.04 8.39
N ARG A 132 17.07 24.95 9.32
CA ARG A 132 17.65 24.63 10.62
C ARG A 132 16.73 23.73 11.43
N ALA A 133 15.42 24.01 11.44
CA ALA A 133 14.43 23.20 12.14
C ALA A 133 14.31 21.79 11.54
N ARG A 134 14.62 21.60 10.25
CA ARG A 134 14.64 20.30 9.56
C ARG A 134 15.96 19.56 9.68
N PHE A 135 17.08 20.26 9.82
CA PHE A 135 18.39 19.62 9.93
C PHE A 135 18.51 18.79 11.21
N ARG A 136 19.12 17.61 11.10
CA ARG A 136 19.40 16.71 12.23
C ARG A 136 20.84 16.27 12.14
N TRP A 137 21.59 16.46 13.22
CA TRP A 137 22.92 15.88 13.36
C TRP A 137 22.80 14.35 13.38
N SER A 138 23.50 13.69 12.46
CA SER A 138 23.67 12.24 12.49
C SER A 138 25.07 11.90 12.99
N ASP A 139 25.19 10.80 13.74
CA ASP A 139 26.50 10.30 14.17
C ASP A 139 27.38 9.92 12.98
N PHE A 140 26.79 9.53 11.85
CA PHE A 140 27.52 9.27 10.61
C PHE A 140 28.20 10.54 10.08
N VAL A 141 27.53 11.69 10.10
CA VAL A 141 28.14 12.98 9.71
C VAL A 141 29.17 13.45 10.73
N ALA A 142 28.83 13.36 12.02
CA ALA A 142 29.64 13.92 13.09
C ALA A 142 30.91 13.10 13.39
N ARG A 143 30.83 11.77 13.28
CA ARG A 143 31.89 10.84 13.72
C ARG A 143 32.38 9.89 12.62
N GLY A 144 31.71 9.84 11.47
CA GLY A 144 32.10 9.03 10.33
C GLY A 144 33.49 9.37 9.80
N ASP A 145 34.08 8.43 9.08
CA ASP A 145 35.42 8.56 8.53
C ASP A 145 35.53 7.84 7.19
N LEU A 146 36.62 8.11 6.47
CA LEU A 146 36.95 7.40 5.24
C LEU A 146 37.06 5.90 5.49
N SER A 147 36.62 5.11 4.52
CA SER A 147 36.82 3.67 4.50
C SER A 147 38.31 3.32 4.65
N PRO A 148 38.64 2.12 5.16
CA PRO A 148 40.05 1.82 5.48
C PRO A 148 40.99 1.95 4.27
N LYS A 149 40.53 1.55 3.06
CA LYS A 149 41.31 1.72 1.83
C LYS A 149 41.57 3.20 1.51
N ASN A 150 40.52 4.03 1.53
CA ASN A 150 40.63 5.46 1.26
C ASN A 150 41.47 6.18 2.31
N ARG A 151 41.38 5.73 3.57
CA ARG A 151 42.19 6.26 4.66
C ARG A 151 43.67 5.98 4.48
N VAL A 152 44.05 4.75 4.10
CA VAL A 152 45.45 4.42 3.80
C VAL A 152 45.98 5.30 2.67
N ILE A 153 45.21 5.43 1.57
CA ILE A 153 45.59 6.29 0.45
C ILE A 153 45.76 7.75 0.91
N TYR A 154 44.79 8.28 1.65
CA TYR A 154 44.79 9.65 2.16
C TYR A 154 46.00 9.91 3.08
N GLU A 155 46.26 9.05 4.07
CA GLU A 155 47.35 9.22 5.03
C GLU A 155 48.72 9.09 4.37
N SER A 156 48.90 8.14 3.44
CA SER A 156 50.15 7.96 2.71
C SER A 156 50.46 9.15 1.78
N LEU A 157 49.46 9.69 1.07
CA LEU A 157 49.63 10.90 0.28
C LEU A 157 49.92 12.13 1.15
N LEU A 158 49.18 12.30 2.26
CA LEU A 158 49.38 13.43 3.17
C LEU A 158 50.79 13.43 3.76
N LYS A 159 51.31 12.24 4.11
CA LYS A 159 52.68 12.06 4.58
C LYS A 159 53.71 12.38 3.49
N SER A 160 53.46 11.95 2.25
CA SER A 160 54.33 12.24 1.10
C SER A 160 54.38 13.73 0.75
N TYR A 161 53.30 14.46 1.00
CA TYR A 161 53.20 15.90 0.76
C TYR A 161 53.48 16.75 2.00
N GLU A 162 54.15 16.19 3.00
CA GLU A 162 54.56 16.91 4.23
C GLU A 162 53.40 17.61 4.95
N GLY A 163 52.18 17.06 4.86
CA GLY A 163 50.98 17.61 5.49
C GLY A 163 50.18 18.60 4.63
N ASP A 164 50.57 18.84 3.39
CA ASP A 164 49.83 19.71 2.47
C ASP A 164 48.54 19.04 1.96
N TRP A 165 47.41 19.35 2.61
CA TRP A 165 46.10 18.80 2.26
C TRP A 165 45.64 19.17 0.85
N SER A 166 45.97 20.36 0.35
CA SER A 166 45.57 20.80 -1.00
C SER A 166 46.19 19.88 -2.07
N LYS A 167 47.41 19.39 -1.84
CA LYS A 167 48.03 18.40 -2.72
C LYS A 167 47.42 17.01 -2.63
N VAL A 168 46.81 16.64 -1.51
CA VAL A 168 46.05 15.38 -1.39
C VAL A 168 44.73 15.49 -2.17
N ILE A 169 43.98 16.57 -1.94
CA ILE A 169 42.64 16.72 -2.53
C ILE A 169 42.68 16.91 -4.05
N ARG A 170 43.80 17.35 -4.63
CA ARG A 170 43.98 17.43 -6.10
C ARG A 170 43.72 16.08 -6.79
N HIS A 171 43.95 14.96 -6.10
CA HIS A 171 43.75 13.61 -6.61
C HIS A 171 42.28 13.17 -6.64
N ILE A 172 41.35 13.98 -6.13
CA ILE A 172 39.96 13.58 -5.97
C ILE A 172 39.13 14.00 -7.19
N ARG A 173 38.43 13.04 -7.78
CA ARG A 173 37.33 13.29 -8.72
C ARG A 173 36.02 12.93 -8.03
N VAL A 174 35.15 13.92 -7.85
CA VAL A 174 33.79 13.71 -7.33
C VAL A 174 32.84 13.46 -8.49
N GLU A 175 32.02 12.42 -8.37
CA GLU A 175 31.05 12.03 -9.38
C GLU A 175 29.67 11.90 -8.74
N ARG A 176 28.64 12.44 -9.41
CA ARG A 176 27.25 12.11 -9.11
C ARG A 176 26.99 10.68 -9.55
N TYR A 177 26.28 9.92 -8.73
CA TYR A 177 25.75 8.61 -9.12
C TYR A 177 24.24 8.56 -8.88
N TYR A 178 23.61 7.49 -9.36
CA TYR A 178 22.18 7.26 -9.20
C TYR A 178 21.97 5.91 -8.55
N LEU A 179 20.98 5.83 -7.66
CA LEU A 179 20.58 4.55 -7.09
C LEU A 179 19.93 3.73 -8.20
N SER A 180 20.23 2.44 -8.23
CA SER A 180 19.68 1.52 -9.21
C SER A 180 19.73 0.09 -8.72
N HIS A 181 18.58 -0.56 -8.70
CA HIS A 181 18.44 -1.99 -8.48
C HIS A 181 19.02 -2.80 -9.63
N ARG A 182 18.69 -2.41 -10.87
CA ARG A 182 19.16 -3.08 -12.09
C ARG A 182 20.68 -3.14 -12.16
N TYR A 183 21.36 -2.06 -11.78
CA TYR A 183 22.82 -1.97 -11.76
C TYR A 183 23.42 -2.18 -10.36
N ARG A 184 22.62 -2.67 -9.41
CA ARG A 184 23.05 -3.01 -8.04
C ARG A 184 23.85 -1.88 -7.36
N THR A 185 23.43 -0.65 -7.56
CA THR A 185 24.06 0.54 -6.99
C THR A 185 23.16 1.11 -5.91
N GLY A 186 23.47 0.78 -4.66
CA GLY A 186 22.74 1.24 -3.47
C GLY A 186 21.37 0.58 -3.28
N CYS A 187 20.99 -0.36 -4.15
CA CYS A 187 19.74 -1.09 -4.07
C CYS A 187 20.01 -2.54 -4.46
N VAL A 188 19.91 -3.47 -3.52
CA VAL A 188 20.21 -4.90 -3.76
C VAL A 188 19.17 -5.79 -3.10
N THR A 189 18.76 -6.84 -3.81
CA THR A 189 18.01 -7.96 -3.24
C THR A 189 18.94 -9.15 -3.09
N ILE A 190 18.93 -9.76 -1.90
CA ILE A 190 19.70 -10.95 -1.55
C ILE A 190 18.72 -12.11 -1.40
N GLU A 191 18.92 -13.16 -2.20
CA GLU A 191 18.16 -14.40 -2.10
C GLU A 191 18.73 -15.33 -1.01
N PRO A 192 17.99 -16.36 -0.57
CA PRO A 192 18.48 -17.28 0.45
C PRO A 192 19.78 -18.00 0.03
N GLN A 193 20.90 -17.63 0.67
CA GLN A 193 22.21 -18.24 0.45
C GLN A 193 22.95 -18.59 1.76
N ALA A 194 23.93 -19.49 1.66
CA ALA A 194 24.68 -20.05 2.80
C ALA A 194 25.95 -19.27 3.19
N THR A 195 26.35 -18.28 2.39
CA THR A 195 27.57 -17.48 2.59
C THR A 195 27.27 -16.10 3.16
N ILE A 196 28.33 -15.43 3.67
CA ILE A 196 28.29 -14.03 4.08
C ILE A 196 28.15 -13.15 2.83
N ASP A 197 27.38 -12.08 2.94
CA ASP A 197 26.99 -11.22 1.81
C ASP A 197 28.03 -10.09 1.53
N ALA A 198 29.25 -10.23 2.04
CA ALA A 198 30.38 -9.33 1.83
C ALA A 198 31.73 -10.07 2.01
N GLY A 199 32.77 -9.56 1.35
CA GLY A 199 34.13 -10.09 1.40
C GLY A 199 35.18 -9.01 1.15
N ALA A 200 36.43 -9.32 1.48
CA ALA A 200 37.57 -8.45 1.24
C ALA A 200 38.57 -9.16 0.33
N ARG A 201 39.16 -8.42 -0.62
CA ARG A 201 40.24 -8.91 -1.48
C ARG A 201 41.38 -7.90 -1.53
N VAL A 202 42.60 -8.39 -1.75
CA VAL A 202 43.73 -7.49 -2.03
C VAL A 202 43.55 -6.91 -3.43
N LEU A 203 43.85 -5.62 -3.58
CA LEU A 203 43.88 -4.94 -4.86
C LEU A 203 44.82 -5.69 -5.82
N GLY A 204 44.32 -6.07 -7.01
CA GLY A 204 45.08 -6.85 -7.97
C GLY A 204 46.30 -6.10 -8.51
N HIS A 205 47.36 -6.83 -8.85
CA HIS A 205 48.63 -6.26 -9.37
C HIS A 205 48.43 -5.36 -10.60
N ALA A 206 47.49 -5.69 -11.49
CA ALA A 206 47.16 -4.85 -12.65
C ALA A 206 46.59 -3.48 -12.24
N SER A 207 45.73 -3.43 -11.22
CA SER A 207 45.18 -2.18 -10.67
C SER A 207 46.20 -1.40 -9.83
N MET A 208 47.24 -2.07 -9.33
CA MET A 208 48.40 -1.42 -8.70
C MET A 208 49.37 -0.79 -9.71
N THR A 209 49.29 -1.22 -10.97
CA THR A 209 50.14 -0.69 -12.04
C THR A 209 49.65 0.73 -12.37
N GLY A 210 50.47 1.75 -12.09
CA GLY A 210 50.11 3.17 -12.26
C GLY A 210 49.76 3.91 -10.97
N LEU A 211 49.81 3.25 -9.80
CA LEU A 211 49.76 3.94 -8.51
C LEU A 211 51.09 4.65 -8.19
N PRO A 212 51.05 5.76 -7.42
CA PRO A 212 52.23 6.38 -6.84
C PRO A 212 53.16 5.41 -6.12
N ALA A 213 54.45 5.72 -6.12
CA ALA A 213 55.46 4.91 -5.42
C ALA A 213 55.15 4.78 -3.91
N VAL A 214 54.58 5.83 -3.31
CA VAL A 214 54.19 5.82 -1.88
C VAL A 214 53.11 4.79 -1.56
N LEU A 215 52.28 4.40 -2.54
CA LEU A 215 51.22 3.40 -2.36
C LEU A 215 51.65 1.99 -2.80
N SER A 216 52.80 1.87 -3.49
CA SER A 216 53.27 0.60 -4.05
C SER A 216 53.68 -0.42 -2.98
N HIS A 217 53.94 0.03 -1.75
CA HIS A 217 54.28 -0.83 -0.61
C HIS A 217 53.11 -1.04 0.36
N GLU A 218 51.97 -0.39 0.12
CA GLU A 218 50.80 -0.48 0.98
C GLU A 218 49.91 -1.66 0.56
N SER A 219 49.36 -2.37 1.54
CA SER A 219 48.39 -3.46 1.28
C SER A 219 46.98 -2.89 1.19
N LEU A 220 46.55 -2.52 -0.01
CA LEU A 220 45.20 -2.01 -0.25
C LEU A 220 44.18 -3.15 -0.36
N LEU A 221 43.19 -3.16 0.54
CA LEU A 221 42.08 -4.12 0.52
C LEU A 221 40.82 -3.47 -0.07
N GLU A 222 40.22 -4.12 -1.05
CA GLU A 222 38.92 -3.77 -1.62
C GLU A 222 37.82 -4.59 -0.96
N ALA A 223 36.74 -3.91 -0.58
CA ALA A 223 35.51 -4.56 -0.15
C ALA A 223 34.67 -4.93 -1.38
N GLN A 224 34.02 -6.11 -1.36
CA GLN A 224 33.13 -6.57 -2.42
C GLN A 224 31.94 -7.36 -1.85
N GLY A 225 30.87 -7.48 -2.62
CA GLY A 225 29.68 -8.28 -2.27
C GLY A 225 28.41 -7.45 -2.15
N ASP A 226 27.28 -8.12 -1.90
CA ASP A 226 25.95 -7.54 -1.92
C ASP A 226 25.79 -6.35 -0.96
N LEU A 227 26.40 -6.41 0.24
CA LEU A 227 26.31 -5.30 1.21
C LEU A 227 27.13 -4.08 0.80
N VAL A 228 28.20 -4.28 0.04
CA VAL A 228 29.04 -3.18 -0.47
C VAL A 228 28.29 -2.50 -1.61
N ASP A 229 27.74 -3.30 -2.53
CA ASP A 229 26.88 -2.85 -3.62
C ASP A 229 25.66 -2.06 -3.12
N ALA A 230 25.03 -2.51 -2.03
CA ALA A 230 23.86 -1.88 -1.41
C ALA A 230 24.17 -0.64 -0.57
N ASN A 231 25.44 -0.36 -0.26
CA ASN A 231 25.79 0.75 0.63
C ASN A 231 25.31 2.10 0.08
N ALA A 232 25.00 3.02 0.99
CA ALA A 232 24.33 4.30 0.70
C ALA A 232 22.92 4.14 0.08
N GLY A 233 22.19 3.10 0.49
CA GLY A 233 20.79 2.90 0.11
C GLY A 233 20.10 1.78 0.90
N ILE A 234 19.55 0.78 0.22
CA ILE A 234 18.73 -0.28 0.82
C ILE A 234 19.18 -1.68 0.36
N VAL A 235 19.18 -2.61 1.31
CA VAL A 235 19.28 -4.05 1.04
C VAL A 235 18.01 -4.74 1.49
N GLU A 236 17.49 -5.63 0.64
CA GLU A 236 16.35 -6.49 0.93
C GLU A 236 16.79 -7.96 0.95
N TYR A 237 16.52 -8.65 2.06
CA TYR A 237 16.66 -10.09 2.16
C TYR A 237 15.32 -10.77 1.84
N SER A 238 15.25 -11.42 0.69
CA SER A 238 14.07 -12.16 0.28
C SER A 238 13.98 -13.48 1.04
N ASP A 239 12.80 -13.79 1.61
CA ASP A 239 12.57 -14.99 2.42
C ASP A 239 13.66 -15.23 3.48
N PHE A 240 14.00 -14.17 4.22
CA PHE A 240 15.17 -14.09 5.11
C PHE A 240 15.35 -15.30 6.05
N LEU A 241 14.26 -15.81 6.62
CA LEU A 241 14.27 -16.92 7.58
C LEU A 241 14.35 -18.32 6.95
N LYS A 242 14.39 -18.44 5.61
CA LYS A 242 14.78 -19.70 4.94
C LYS A 242 16.29 -19.93 4.97
N ARG A 243 17.09 -18.88 5.21
CA ARG A 243 18.54 -18.99 5.34
C ARG A 243 18.92 -19.71 6.62
N ASN A 244 20.14 -20.28 6.62
CA ASN A 244 20.74 -20.76 7.84
C ASN A 244 20.95 -19.57 8.81
N LEU A 245 20.41 -19.67 10.02
CA LEU A 245 20.51 -18.63 11.06
C LEU A 245 21.97 -18.28 11.40
N GLU A 246 22.89 -19.25 11.29
CA GLU A 246 24.32 -19.02 11.49
C GLU A 246 24.90 -18.04 10.46
N ALA A 247 24.47 -18.12 9.20
CA ALA A 247 24.90 -17.20 8.15
C ALA A 247 24.40 -15.76 8.40
N ASN A 248 23.36 -15.59 9.21
CA ASN A 248 22.80 -14.30 9.56
C ASN A 248 23.41 -13.68 10.83
N LYS A 249 24.33 -14.37 11.53
CA LYS A 249 24.91 -13.86 12.78
C LYS A 249 25.68 -12.55 12.60
N TYR A 250 26.32 -12.35 11.45
CA TYR A 250 27.02 -11.10 11.18
C TYR A 250 26.05 -9.90 11.14
N LEU A 251 24.80 -10.11 10.70
CA LEU A 251 23.76 -9.07 10.66
C LEU A 251 23.36 -8.59 12.04
N LEU A 252 23.56 -9.38 13.10
CA LEU A 252 23.33 -8.92 14.46
C LEU A 252 24.23 -7.72 14.80
N THR A 253 25.52 -7.85 14.46
CA THR A 253 26.50 -6.78 14.69
C THR A 253 26.27 -5.63 13.71
N THR A 254 25.93 -5.94 12.47
CA THR A 254 25.71 -4.93 11.43
C THR A 254 24.47 -4.09 11.68
N ALA A 255 23.35 -4.71 12.09
CA ALA A 255 22.15 -3.97 12.48
C ALA A 255 22.48 -3.03 13.64
N GLU A 256 23.09 -3.54 14.72
CA GLU A 256 23.38 -2.77 15.94
C GLU A 256 24.42 -1.66 15.80
N ARG A 257 25.51 -1.92 15.08
CA ARG A 257 26.70 -1.07 15.12
C ARG A 257 27.06 -0.43 13.78
N GLY A 258 26.42 -0.88 12.70
CA GLY A 258 26.67 -0.34 11.36
C GLY A 258 28.01 -0.72 10.77
N TYR A 259 28.62 -1.83 11.19
CA TYR A 259 29.81 -2.35 10.53
C TYR A 259 29.73 -3.86 10.27
N VAL A 260 30.56 -4.32 9.35
CA VAL A 260 30.83 -5.74 9.08
C VAL A 260 32.32 -5.98 9.24
N ASN A 261 32.67 -7.03 9.99
CA ASN A 261 34.04 -7.52 10.10
C ASN A 261 34.27 -8.56 9.00
N LEU A 262 35.20 -8.26 8.11
CA LEU A 262 35.69 -9.13 7.06
C LEU A 262 37.10 -9.61 7.42
N ASN A 263 37.61 -10.59 6.67
CA ASN A 263 38.98 -11.05 6.85
C ASN A 263 39.97 -9.91 6.54
N GLY A 264 40.58 -9.34 7.58
CA GLY A 264 41.57 -8.27 7.46
C GLY A 264 41.01 -6.85 7.25
N LEU A 265 39.69 -6.67 7.26
CA LEU A 265 39.05 -5.38 6.99
C LEU A 265 37.75 -5.21 7.79
N THR A 266 37.54 -4.07 8.43
CA THR A 266 36.24 -3.70 9.00
C THR A 266 35.65 -2.57 8.18
N ILE A 267 34.46 -2.78 7.62
CA ILE A 267 33.76 -1.77 6.81
C ILE A 267 32.55 -1.23 7.56
N THR A 268 32.34 0.08 7.50
CA THR A 268 31.14 0.74 8.01
C THR A 268 30.11 0.89 6.90
N LEU A 269 28.85 0.58 7.20
CA LEU A 269 27.75 0.57 6.24
C LEU A 269 26.70 1.61 6.61
N ASN A 270 26.34 2.46 5.66
CA ASN A 270 25.22 3.40 5.71
C ASN A 270 24.11 2.90 4.78
N GLN A 271 23.28 1.97 5.27
CA GLN A 271 22.20 1.39 4.48
C GLN A 271 21.05 0.92 5.38
N VAL A 272 19.83 0.94 4.85
CA VAL A 272 18.66 0.28 5.46
C VAL A 272 18.80 -1.22 5.25
N LEU A 273 18.79 -1.97 6.35
CA LEU A 273 18.65 -3.42 6.30
C LEU A 273 17.16 -3.77 6.38
N SER A 274 16.65 -4.42 5.33
CA SER A 274 15.26 -4.88 5.29
C SER A 274 15.17 -6.33 4.86
N GLY A 275 14.10 -7.01 5.21
CA GLY A 275 13.85 -8.37 4.74
C GLY A 275 12.38 -8.71 4.73
N THR A 276 12.04 -9.73 3.97
CA THR A 276 10.69 -10.29 3.91
C THR A 276 10.71 -11.73 4.45
N THR A 277 9.65 -12.14 5.14
CA THR A 277 9.47 -13.54 5.55
C THR A 277 8.01 -13.95 5.55
N ASN A 278 7.77 -15.23 5.28
CA ASN A 278 6.48 -15.84 5.60
C ASN A 278 6.36 -16.02 7.11
N GLU A 279 5.13 -15.94 7.61
CA GLU A 279 4.83 -16.16 9.00
C GLU A 279 5.22 -17.55 9.52
N LYS A 280 5.01 -18.63 8.77
CA LYS A 280 5.35 -19.99 9.22
C LYS A 280 6.82 -20.08 9.65
N PHE A 281 7.72 -19.42 8.91
CA PHE A 281 9.14 -19.34 9.28
C PHE A 281 9.38 -18.42 10.48
N LEU A 282 8.67 -17.30 10.59
CA LEU A 282 8.79 -16.41 11.76
C LEU A 282 8.35 -17.11 13.06
N VAL A 283 7.28 -17.88 13.01
CA VAL A 283 6.76 -18.61 14.17
C VAL A 283 7.68 -19.74 14.58
N ALA A 284 8.23 -20.48 13.62
CA ALA A 284 9.29 -21.44 13.90
C ALA A 284 10.51 -20.74 14.53
N PHE A 285 10.92 -19.59 13.97
CA PHE A 285 12.06 -18.83 14.46
C PHE A 285 11.86 -18.30 15.88
N LYS A 286 10.67 -17.80 16.24
CA LYS A 286 10.36 -17.34 17.60
C LYS A 286 10.57 -18.40 18.69
N ARG A 287 10.51 -19.68 18.33
CA ARG A 287 10.75 -20.81 19.24
C ARG A 287 12.22 -21.21 19.32
N ASP A 288 13.03 -20.77 18.37
CA ASP A 288 14.45 -21.05 18.36
C ASP A 288 15.17 -20.23 19.45
N PRO A 289 16.12 -20.80 20.21
CA PRO A 289 16.86 -20.09 21.25
C PRO A 289 17.57 -18.82 20.74
N SER A 290 17.99 -18.80 19.47
CA SER A 290 18.65 -17.65 18.85
C SER A 290 17.74 -16.43 18.69
N PHE A 291 16.41 -16.60 18.69
CA PHE A 291 15.45 -15.49 18.55
C PHE A 291 15.69 -14.39 19.58
N THR A 292 16.06 -14.76 20.82
CA THR A 292 16.35 -13.79 21.89
C THR A 292 17.44 -12.80 21.49
N SER A 293 18.45 -13.26 20.73
CA SER A 293 19.51 -12.40 20.20
C SER A 293 19.00 -11.50 19.07
N PHE A 294 18.05 -11.93 18.24
CA PHE A 294 17.52 -11.11 17.15
C PHE A 294 16.39 -10.16 17.58
N LYS A 295 15.64 -10.49 18.64
CA LYS A 295 14.42 -9.77 19.07
C LYS A 295 14.62 -8.26 19.24
N GLY A 296 15.71 -7.83 19.88
CA GLY A 296 16.01 -6.41 20.11
C GLY A 296 16.56 -5.66 18.89
N ARG A 297 16.97 -6.40 17.85
CA ARG A 297 17.63 -5.90 16.64
C ARG A 297 16.70 -5.90 15.43
N PHE A 298 15.54 -6.55 15.53
CA PHE A 298 14.52 -6.60 14.48
C PHE A 298 13.38 -5.65 14.79
N GLU A 299 12.96 -4.91 13.79
CA GLU A 299 11.67 -4.24 13.77
C GLU A 299 10.71 -5.10 12.94
N LEU A 300 9.74 -5.74 13.59
CA LEU A 300 8.80 -6.64 12.94
C LEU A 300 7.60 -5.84 12.43
N ILE A 301 7.45 -5.76 11.10
CA ILE A 301 6.31 -5.08 10.46
C ILE A 301 5.36 -6.12 9.90
N LYS A 302 4.12 -6.12 10.39
CA LYS A 302 3.06 -7.01 9.91
C LYS A 302 2.52 -6.51 8.58
N VAL A 303 2.33 -7.41 7.63
CA VAL A 303 1.74 -7.15 6.32
C VAL A 303 0.64 -8.19 6.07
N PRO A 304 -0.57 -7.98 6.62
CA PRO A 304 -1.70 -8.86 6.41
C PRO A 304 -2.18 -8.79 4.95
N TYR A 305 -3.06 -9.72 4.55
CA TYR A 305 -3.90 -9.54 3.38
C TYR A 305 -4.80 -8.30 3.54
N LEU A 306 -5.19 -7.70 2.42
CA LEU A 306 -6.09 -6.56 2.45
C LEU A 306 -7.45 -6.98 3.01
N ARG A 307 -8.05 -6.04 3.75
CA ARG A 307 -9.36 -6.17 4.39
C ARG A 307 -10.38 -5.17 3.82
N GLU A 308 -9.96 -4.42 2.80
CA GLU A 308 -10.76 -3.45 2.05
C GLU A 308 -10.97 -4.00 0.65
N TYR A 309 -12.17 -4.52 0.38
CA TYR A 309 -12.44 -5.29 -0.83
C TYR A 309 -12.37 -4.45 -2.10
N LYS A 310 -12.60 -3.13 -2.07
CA LYS A 310 -12.38 -2.30 -3.27
C LYS A 310 -10.92 -2.15 -3.63
N LYS A 311 -10.03 -2.07 -2.64
CA LYS A 311 -8.58 -2.04 -2.89
C LYS A 311 -8.10 -3.38 -3.44
N GLU A 312 -8.62 -4.48 -2.92
CA GLU A 312 -8.37 -5.82 -3.45
C GLU A 312 -8.94 -5.97 -4.88
N ALA A 313 -10.14 -5.44 -5.16
CA ALA A 313 -10.75 -5.49 -6.49
C ALA A 313 -9.89 -4.81 -7.55
N GLN A 314 -9.19 -3.71 -7.23
CA GLN A 314 -8.25 -3.07 -8.16
C GLN A 314 -7.09 -3.99 -8.57
N ILE A 315 -6.65 -4.86 -7.67
CA ILE A 315 -5.61 -5.85 -7.95
C ILE A 315 -6.15 -6.88 -8.95
N TYR A 316 -7.33 -7.41 -8.69
CA TYR A 316 -7.97 -8.41 -9.54
C TYR A 316 -8.38 -7.86 -10.91
N GLN A 317 -8.83 -6.61 -10.96
CA GLN A 317 -9.19 -5.92 -12.20
C GLN A 317 -7.98 -5.81 -13.14
N ARG A 318 -6.82 -5.33 -12.63
CA ARG A 318 -5.59 -5.25 -13.43
C ARG A 318 -5.11 -6.62 -13.91
N HIS A 319 -5.28 -7.66 -13.08
CA HIS A 319 -4.94 -9.03 -13.46
C HIS A 319 -5.85 -9.54 -14.58
N LEU A 320 -7.17 -9.38 -14.44
CA LEU A 320 -8.15 -9.72 -15.47
C LEU A 320 -7.86 -9.00 -16.79
N GLU A 321 -7.51 -7.71 -16.77
CA GLU A 321 -7.12 -6.96 -17.97
C GLU A 321 -5.90 -7.57 -18.69
N GLN A 322 -4.97 -8.19 -17.96
CA GLN A 322 -3.81 -8.86 -18.54
C GLN A 322 -4.14 -10.25 -19.11
N VAL A 323 -4.99 -11.01 -18.43
CA VAL A 323 -5.28 -12.42 -18.80
C VAL A 323 -6.49 -12.59 -19.73
N SER A 324 -7.38 -11.60 -19.80
CA SER A 324 -8.62 -11.63 -20.59
C SER A 324 -8.41 -11.66 -22.11
N ARG A 325 -7.19 -11.40 -22.62
CA ARG A 325 -6.87 -11.43 -24.07
C ARG A 325 -7.81 -10.58 -24.95
N GLY A 326 -8.31 -9.47 -24.40
CA GLY A 326 -9.22 -8.57 -25.11
C GLY A 326 -10.70 -8.89 -24.96
N LEU A 327 -11.06 -9.90 -24.17
CA LEU A 327 -12.45 -10.11 -23.75
C LEU A 327 -12.93 -8.93 -22.91
N HIS A 328 -14.21 -8.59 -23.05
CA HIS A 328 -14.83 -7.58 -22.21
C HIS A 328 -14.95 -8.09 -20.78
N ILE A 329 -14.54 -7.31 -19.78
CA ILE A 329 -14.73 -7.63 -18.36
C ILE A 329 -15.93 -6.85 -17.88
N ALA A 330 -17.03 -7.55 -17.59
CA ALA A 330 -18.24 -6.89 -17.12
C ALA A 330 -18.01 -6.23 -15.75
N PRO A 331 -18.70 -5.11 -15.47
CA PRO A 331 -18.72 -4.47 -14.17
C PRO A 331 -18.91 -5.45 -13.00
N HIS A 332 -18.33 -5.09 -11.85
CA HIS A 332 -18.36 -5.86 -10.59
C HIS A 332 -17.64 -7.22 -10.60
N THR A 333 -17.14 -7.72 -11.73
CA THR A 333 -16.46 -9.03 -11.80
C THR A 333 -15.32 -9.14 -10.79
N ALA A 334 -14.41 -8.17 -10.80
CA ALA A 334 -13.31 -8.10 -9.84
C ALA A 334 -13.79 -7.85 -8.40
N THR A 335 -14.83 -7.03 -8.22
CA THR A 335 -15.41 -6.68 -6.91
C THR A 335 -16.04 -7.88 -6.23
N THR A 336 -16.76 -8.72 -6.97
CA THR A 336 -17.38 -9.97 -6.49
C THR A 336 -16.31 -10.93 -5.94
N ALA A 337 -15.26 -11.17 -6.73
CA ALA A 337 -14.14 -12.01 -6.29
C ALA A 337 -13.41 -11.43 -5.06
N ALA A 338 -13.19 -10.11 -5.05
CA ALA A 338 -12.52 -9.41 -3.97
C ALA A 338 -13.32 -9.38 -2.68
N LEU A 339 -14.63 -9.16 -2.75
CA LEU A 339 -15.50 -9.15 -1.58
C LEU A 339 -15.52 -10.52 -0.93
N TRP A 340 -15.73 -11.58 -1.72
CA TRP A 340 -15.67 -12.95 -1.21
C TRP A 340 -14.33 -13.24 -0.53
N ALA A 341 -13.22 -12.92 -1.19
CA ALA A 341 -11.89 -13.13 -0.64
C ALA A 341 -11.69 -12.37 0.68
N VAL A 342 -12.14 -11.11 0.77
CA VAL A 342 -12.06 -10.33 2.02
C VAL A 342 -12.90 -10.94 3.14
N LEU A 343 -14.11 -11.42 2.87
CA LEU A 343 -14.95 -12.06 3.90
C LEU A 343 -14.23 -13.26 4.55
N THR A 344 -13.50 -14.06 3.77
CA THR A 344 -12.68 -15.17 4.31
C THR A 344 -11.50 -14.74 5.20
N ARG A 345 -11.15 -13.45 5.20
CA ARG A 345 -10.00 -12.88 5.94
C ARG A 345 -10.41 -12.18 7.24
N LEU A 346 -11.70 -11.89 7.40
CA LEU A 346 -12.25 -11.17 8.55
C LEU A 346 -12.49 -12.11 9.72
N ARG A 347 -12.26 -11.60 10.93
CA ARG A 347 -12.50 -12.31 12.19
C ARG A 347 -13.64 -11.67 12.96
N ARG A 348 -14.39 -12.48 13.69
CA ARG A 348 -15.42 -11.99 14.61
C ARG A 348 -14.80 -11.15 15.74
N PRO A 349 -15.25 -9.90 15.98
CA PRO A 349 -14.78 -9.12 17.12
C PRO A 349 -15.10 -9.78 18.46
N GLN A 350 -14.17 -9.76 19.40
CA GLN A 350 -14.38 -10.25 20.76
C GLN A 350 -15.05 -9.15 21.59
N SER A 351 -16.39 -9.19 21.65
CA SER A 351 -17.19 -8.19 22.37
C SER A 351 -16.75 -7.94 23.82
N ARG A 352 -16.11 -8.91 24.48
CA ARG A 352 -15.55 -8.81 25.84
C ARG A 352 -14.42 -7.78 25.99
N LEU A 353 -13.76 -7.40 24.89
CA LEU A 353 -12.67 -6.41 24.89
C LEU A 353 -13.19 -4.97 24.81
N TYR A 354 -14.51 -4.80 24.71
CA TYR A 354 -15.16 -3.53 24.44
C TYR A 354 -16.22 -3.24 25.51
N GLU A 355 -16.14 -2.06 26.12
CA GLU A 355 -17.14 -1.60 27.10
C GLU A 355 -18.15 -0.63 26.43
N GLY A 356 -19.37 -0.58 26.97
CA GLY A 356 -20.39 0.37 26.52
C GLY A 356 -20.98 0.07 25.13
N PRO A 357 -21.40 1.11 24.37
CA PRO A 357 -22.11 0.95 23.11
C PRO A 357 -21.37 0.10 22.06
N ILE A 358 -20.03 0.22 22.00
CA ILE A 358 -19.20 -0.54 21.06
C ILE A 358 -19.24 -2.04 21.32
N GLY A 359 -19.35 -2.49 22.58
CA GLY A 359 -19.41 -3.91 22.91
C GLY A 359 -20.67 -4.61 22.39
N ARG A 360 -21.80 -3.89 22.35
CA ARG A 360 -23.05 -4.41 21.76
C ARG A 360 -22.90 -4.56 20.25
N VAL A 361 -22.43 -3.52 19.57
CA VAL A 361 -22.21 -3.53 18.12
C VAL A 361 -21.21 -4.60 17.72
N ALA A 362 -20.08 -4.69 18.42
CA ALA A 362 -19.04 -5.69 18.16
C ALA A 362 -19.57 -7.13 18.26
N LYS A 363 -20.53 -7.39 19.16
CA LYS A 363 -21.15 -8.71 19.33
C LYS A 363 -22.03 -9.13 18.15
N SER A 364 -22.76 -8.18 17.56
CA SER A 364 -23.73 -8.40 16.47
C SER A 364 -23.19 -8.04 15.09
N LEU A 365 -21.93 -7.61 14.98
CA LEU A 365 -21.35 -7.17 13.72
C LEU A 365 -21.16 -8.37 12.79
N THR A 366 -21.88 -8.41 11.69
CA THR A 366 -21.76 -9.47 10.68
C THR A 366 -20.51 -9.26 9.80
N PRO A 367 -20.00 -10.31 9.12
CA PRO A 367 -18.85 -10.18 8.22
C PRO A 367 -19.06 -9.13 7.13
N MET A 368 -20.26 -9.07 6.53
CA MET A 368 -20.60 -8.10 5.49
C MET A 368 -20.61 -6.67 6.03
N GLN A 369 -21.18 -6.45 7.22
CA GLN A 369 -21.16 -5.15 7.89
C GLN A 369 -19.73 -4.73 8.22
N LYS A 370 -18.89 -5.65 8.70
CA LYS A 370 -17.48 -5.39 8.99
C LYS A 370 -16.68 -5.07 7.72
N ALA A 371 -16.92 -5.78 6.61
CA ALA A 371 -16.29 -5.52 5.32
C ALA A 371 -16.63 -4.11 4.80
N ARG A 372 -17.89 -3.69 4.89
CA ARG A 372 -18.33 -2.34 4.51
C ARG A 372 -17.79 -1.26 5.45
N LEU A 373 -17.68 -1.54 6.74
CA LEU A 373 -17.06 -0.65 7.72
C LEU A 373 -15.59 -0.42 7.38
N TYR A 374 -14.83 -1.47 7.07
CA TYR A 374 -13.42 -1.32 6.71
C TYR A 374 -13.22 -0.63 5.37
N ASP A 375 -14.04 -0.95 4.36
CA ASP A 375 -13.90 -0.41 3.00
C ASP A 375 -14.37 1.05 2.87
N ARG A 376 -15.50 1.41 3.52
CA ARG A 376 -16.17 2.70 3.32
C ARG A 376 -16.42 3.49 4.61
N GLY A 377 -16.12 2.93 5.78
CA GLY A 377 -16.56 3.50 7.05
C GLY A 377 -18.08 3.43 7.25
N GLN A 378 -18.78 2.59 6.48
CA GLN A 378 -20.24 2.47 6.55
C GLN A 378 -20.66 1.83 7.88
N ILE A 379 -21.60 2.48 8.57
CA ILE A 379 -22.11 2.01 9.86
C ILE A 379 -23.25 1.02 9.61
N PRO A 380 -23.39 -0.05 10.41
CA PRO A 380 -24.53 -0.94 10.31
C PRO A 380 -25.86 -0.20 10.49
N SER A 381 -26.83 -0.48 9.62
CA SER A 381 -28.20 0.01 9.72
C SER A 381 -28.82 -0.34 11.07
N GLY A 382 -29.59 0.58 11.67
CA GLY A 382 -30.20 0.40 12.99
C GLY A 382 -29.27 0.73 14.17
N SER A 383 -28.05 1.19 13.93
CA SER A 383 -27.15 1.65 15.00
C SER A 383 -27.62 2.98 15.60
N THR A 384 -27.61 3.08 16.92
CA THR A 384 -27.87 4.37 17.61
C THR A 384 -26.78 5.41 17.30
N GLN A 385 -27.06 6.69 17.55
CA GLN A 385 -26.07 7.76 17.32
C GLN A 385 -24.79 7.57 18.16
N GLU A 386 -24.93 7.06 19.38
CA GLU A 386 -23.80 6.74 20.26
C GLU A 386 -22.96 5.59 19.72
N GLU A 387 -23.62 4.53 19.23
CA GLU A 387 -22.97 3.37 18.60
C GLU A 387 -22.23 3.74 17.33
N ALA A 388 -22.85 4.56 16.47
CA ALA A 388 -22.23 5.04 15.24
C ALA A 388 -20.96 5.85 15.53
N LYS A 389 -21.02 6.77 16.51
CA LYS A 389 -19.85 7.56 16.94
C LYS A 389 -18.76 6.66 17.52
N ALA A 390 -19.14 5.68 18.34
CA ALA A 390 -18.20 4.74 18.94
C ALA A 390 -17.52 3.89 17.87
N LEU A 391 -18.26 3.33 16.91
CA LEU A 391 -17.73 2.46 15.87
C LEU A 391 -16.71 3.19 14.97
N ARG A 392 -17.00 4.43 14.56
CA ARG A 392 -16.04 5.25 13.79
C ARG A 392 -14.74 5.48 14.55
N GLY A 393 -14.83 5.79 15.84
CA GLY A 393 -13.66 6.02 16.69
C GLY A 393 -12.83 4.74 16.95
N HIS A 394 -13.48 3.57 16.98
CA HIS A 394 -12.84 2.30 17.35
C HIS A 394 -12.52 1.39 16.15
N THR A 395 -12.75 1.83 14.91
CA THR A 395 -12.42 1.04 13.71
C THR A 395 -10.95 0.63 13.66
N PRO A 396 -9.96 1.51 13.96
CA PRO A 396 -8.55 1.09 14.03
C PRO A 396 -8.29 0.04 15.12
N LEU A 397 -9.00 0.13 16.26
CA LEU A 397 -8.86 -0.83 17.35
C LEU A 397 -9.43 -2.20 16.99
N LEU A 398 -10.56 -2.26 16.28
CA LEU A 398 -11.10 -3.50 15.71
C LEU A 398 -10.10 -4.14 14.74
N ALA A 399 -9.47 -3.33 13.90
CA ALA A 399 -8.48 -3.80 12.94
C ALA A 399 -7.19 -4.32 13.59
N SER A 400 -6.82 -3.83 14.76
CA SER A 400 -5.63 -4.28 15.52
C SER A 400 -5.98 -5.17 16.71
N GLU A 401 -7.22 -5.62 16.85
CA GLU A 401 -7.72 -6.31 18.05
C GLU A 401 -6.89 -7.56 18.39
N PHE A 402 -6.53 -8.31 17.34
CA PHE A 402 -5.86 -9.60 17.46
C PHE A 402 -4.32 -9.50 17.39
N ASP A 403 -3.78 -8.29 17.32
CA ASP A 403 -2.36 -8.07 17.01
C ASP A 403 -1.39 -8.61 18.06
N GLY A 404 -1.83 -8.70 19.31
CA GLY A 404 -1.06 -9.21 20.44
C GLY A 404 -1.41 -10.65 20.84
N LEU A 405 -2.33 -11.30 20.14
CA LEU A 405 -2.81 -12.64 20.48
C LEU A 405 -2.06 -13.72 19.68
N GLU A 406 -1.87 -14.87 20.31
CA GLU A 406 -1.41 -16.11 19.67
C GLU A 406 -2.52 -17.16 19.77
N GLU A 407 -2.67 -17.95 18.72
CA GLU A 407 -3.71 -18.96 18.54
C GLU A 407 -3.10 -20.19 17.87
N GLU A 408 -3.59 -21.38 18.21
CA GLU A 408 -3.12 -22.61 17.58
C GLU A 408 -3.70 -22.78 16.17
N PHE A 409 -2.84 -23.07 15.19
CA PHE A 409 -3.24 -23.38 13.81
C PHE A 409 -2.37 -24.49 13.25
N GLU A 410 -2.99 -25.52 12.65
CA GLU A 410 -2.29 -26.72 12.14
C GLU A 410 -1.40 -27.41 13.20
N GLY A 411 -1.74 -27.31 14.49
CA GLY A 411 -0.96 -27.86 15.59
C GLY A 411 0.19 -26.98 16.10
N TYR A 412 0.25 -25.71 15.67
CA TYR A 412 1.30 -24.78 16.07
C TYR A 412 0.71 -23.45 16.59
N PRO A 413 1.07 -22.99 17.81
CA PRO A 413 0.86 -21.61 18.24
C PRO A 413 1.43 -20.61 17.24
N ASP A 414 0.58 -19.68 16.81
CA ASP A 414 0.77 -18.78 15.68
C ASP A 414 0.12 -17.42 16.00
N ALA A 415 0.67 -16.27 15.59
CA ALA A 415 0.01 -14.97 15.74
C ALA A 415 -1.43 -14.95 15.16
N ALA A 416 -2.34 -14.21 15.81
CA ALA A 416 -3.78 -14.29 15.53
C ALA A 416 -4.35 -13.10 14.73
N TYR A 417 -3.51 -12.14 14.32
CA TYR A 417 -3.95 -10.88 13.70
C TYR A 417 -4.88 -11.09 12.49
N GLU A 418 -5.82 -10.16 12.30
CA GLU A 418 -6.81 -10.22 11.23
C GLU A 418 -6.17 -9.99 9.85
N GLY A 419 -6.64 -10.72 8.83
CA GLY A 419 -6.02 -10.72 7.50
C GLY A 419 -4.76 -11.58 7.40
N ARG A 420 -4.41 -12.35 8.43
CA ARG A 420 -3.40 -13.41 8.33
C ARG A 420 -3.85 -14.59 7.48
N ARG A 421 -5.10 -15.00 7.66
CA ARG A 421 -5.70 -16.20 7.04
C ARG A 421 -6.79 -15.76 6.06
N GLY A 422 -7.34 -16.71 5.31
CA GLY A 422 -8.31 -16.48 4.24
C GLY A 422 -7.71 -16.71 2.85
N ALA A 423 -8.56 -16.61 1.83
CA ALA A 423 -8.17 -16.75 0.44
C ALA A 423 -7.12 -15.70 0.07
N SER A 424 -5.96 -16.17 -0.39
CA SER A 424 -4.85 -15.32 -0.78
C SER A 424 -5.12 -14.64 -2.13
N PRO A 425 -4.51 -13.47 -2.39
CA PRO A 425 -4.62 -12.81 -3.69
C PRO A 425 -4.16 -13.71 -4.85
N ARG A 426 -3.17 -14.59 -4.61
CA ARG A 426 -2.62 -15.49 -5.64
C ARG A 426 -3.60 -16.61 -6.01
N GLU A 427 -4.27 -17.19 -5.03
CA GLU A 427 -5.30 -18.22 -5.27
C GLU A 427 -6.47 -17.62 -6.05
N MET A 428 -6.89 -16.42 -5.69
CA MET A 428 -7.95 -15.70 -6.41
C MET A 428 -7.54 -15.29 -7.82
N MET A 429 -6.30 -14.83 -8.03
CA MET A 429 -5.76 -14.58 -9.37
C MET A 429 -5.70 -15.85 -10.23
N ALA A 430 -5.34 -17.00 -9.64
CA ALA A 430 -5.36 -18.28 -10.34
C ALA A 430 -6.79 -18.62 -10.80
N LEU A 431 -7.76 -18.54 -9.88
CA LEU A 431 -9.18 -18.73 -10.20
C LEU A 431 -9.67 -17.80 -11.31
N LEU A 432 -9.32 -16.51 -11.25
CA LEU A 432 -9.69 -15.54 -12.30
C LEU A 432 -8.98 -15.80 -13.63
N THR A 433 -7.78 -16.39 -13.61
CA THR A 433 -7.08 -16.84 -14.81
C THR A 433 -7.80 -18.02 -15.43
N ASP A 434 -8.19 -19.00 -14.62
CA ASP A 434 -8.93 -20.17 -15.09
C ASP A 434 -10.27 -19.74 -15.69
N VAL A 435 -11.00 -18.84 -15.02
CA VAL A 435 -12.23 -18.22 -15.55
C VAL A 435 -11.98 -17.54 -16.91
N ALA A 436 -10.90 -16.76 -17.04
CA ALA A 436 -10.59 -16.07 -18.30
C ALA A 436 -10.19 -17.04 -19.43
N VAL A 437 -9.55 -18.17 -19.09
CA VAL A 437 -9.10 -19.19 -20.05
C VAL A 437 -10.24 -20.10 -20.49
N GLU A 438 -11.14 -20.46 -19.57
CA GLU A 438 -12.33 -21.29 -19.83
C GLU A 438 -13.47 -20.50 -20.49
N CYS A 439 -13.37 -19.17 -20.58
CA CYS A 439 -14.42 -18.35 -21.15
C CYS A 439 -14.50 -18.49 -22.68
N ASP A 440 -15.52 -19.21 -23.16
CA ASP A 440 -15.84 -19.37 -24.57
C ASP A 440 -16.69 -18.21 -25.16
N ARG A 441 -17.03 -17.21 -24.34
CA ARG A 441 -17.84 -16.04 -24.72
C ARG A 441 -16.96 -14.81 -24.96
N ASP A 442 -17.55 -13.75 -25.49
CA ASP A 442 -16.91 -12.44 -25.74
C ASP A 442 -16.70 -11.59 -24.47
N CYS A 443 -17.23 -12.03 -23.33
CA CYS A 443 -17.15 -11.32 -22.07
C CYS A 443 -17.00 -12.26 -20.86
N ILE A 444 -16.30 -11.77 -19.84
CA ILE A 444 -16.20 -12.37 -18.50
C ILE A 444 -17.14 -11.59 -17.58
N THR A 445 -17.89 -12.30 -16.75
CA THR A 445 -18.94 -11.74 -15.90
C THR A 445 -18.81 -12.16 -14.45
N PRO A 446 -19.50 -11.48 -13.51
CA PRO A 446 -19.57 -11.93 -12.11
C PRO A 446 -20.16 -13.33 -11.94
N VAL A 447 -21.01 -13.78 -12.87
CA VAL A 447 -21.58 -15.14 -12.87
C VAL A 447 -20.48 -16.19 -12.95
N ASP A 448 -19.44 -15.93 -13.74
CA ASP A 448 -18.33 -16.86 -13.92
C ASP A 448 -17.51 -17.02 -12.64
N VAL A 449 -17.43 -15.95 -11.84
CA VAL A 449 -16.83 -15.99 -10.52
C VAL A 449 -17.71 -16.83 -9.58
N PHE A 450 -19.03 -16.64 -9.59
CA PHE A 450 -19.94 -17.46 -8.78
C PHE A 450 -19.93 -18.94 -9.16
N ASP A 451 -19.70 -19.28 -10.42
CA ASP A 451 -19.55 -20.67 -10.88
C ASP A 451 -18.17 -21.27 -10.52
N ALA A 452 -17.14 -20.42 -10.43
CA ALA A 452 -15.78 -20.85 -10.07
C ALA A 452 -15.56 -21.02 -8.56
N LEU A 453 -16.18 -20.18 -7.72
CA LEU A 453 -16.00 -20.21 -6.26
C LEU A 453 -16.34 -21.57 -5.60
N PRO A 454 -17.47 -22.25 -5.94
CA PRO A 454 -17.77 -23.59 -5.44
C PRO A 454 -16.69 -24.61 -5.78
N ARG A 455 -16.09 -24.51 -6.98
CA ARG A 455 -14.98 -25.38 -7.39
C ARG A 455 -13.75 -25.15 -6.52
N LEU A 456 -13.43 -23.88 -6.20
CA LEU A 456 -12.32 -23.51 -5.32
C LEU A 456 -12.46 -24.12 -3.92
N ILE A 457 -13.66 -24.06 -3.33
CA ILE A 457 -13.87 -24.49 -1.94
C ILE A 457 -14.11 -25.99 -1.77
N SER A 458 -14.21 -26.74 -2.87
CA SER A 458 -14.49 -28.18 -2.86
C SER A 458 -13.37 -29.06 -2.27
N ASP A 459 -12.14 -28.56 -2.19
CA ASP A 459 -10.98 -29.32 -1.68
C ASP A 459 -10.31 -28.61 -0.48
N PRO A 460 -10.74 -28.92 0.76
CA PRO A 460 -10.13 -28.41 1.99
C PRO A 460 -8.66 -28.82 2.21
N SER A 461 -8.16 -29.82 1.47
CA SER A 461 -6.77 -30.27 1.61
C SER A 461 -5.78 -29.31 0.94
N LEU A 462 -6.22 -28.60 -0.09
CA LEU A 462 -5.42 -27.63 -0.83
C LEU A 462 -5.37 -26.28 -0.13
N TYR A 463 -6.47 -25.86 0.51
CA TYR A 463 -6.62 -24.51 1.04
C TYR A 463 -6.75 -24.50 2.55
N SER A 464 -5.70 -24.05 3.25
CA SER A 464 -5.66 -24.09 4.71
C SER A 464 -6.75 -23.27 5.40
N PHE A 465 -7.27 -22.23 4.75
CA PHE A 465 -8.32 -21.38 5.33
C PHE A 465 -9.69 -22.10 5.39
N LEU A 466 -9.90 -23.17 4.61
CA LEU A 466 -11.10 -24.00 4.65
C LEU A 466 -11.13 -24.93 5.87
N ARG A 467 -10.02 -25.02 6.62
CA ARG A 467 -9.90 -25.84 7.84
C ARG A 467 -10.10 -25.02 9.12
N ILE A 468 -10.51 -23.77 8.98
CA ILE A 468 -10.81 -22.90 10.12
C ILE A 468 -12.24 -23.19 10.54
N ASP A 469 -12.45 -23.43 11.83
CA ASP A 469 -13.78 -23.66 12.38
C ASP A 469 -14.65 -22.39 12.24
N GLU A 470 -15.93 -22.60 11.91
CA GLU A 470 -16.96 -21.57 11.85
C GLU A 470 -17.12 -20.88 13.21
N ASP A 471 -17.26 -19.54 13.20
CA ASP A 471 -17.54 -18.73 14.39
C ASP A 471 -18.74 -17.82 14.13
N GLY A 472 -19.93 -18.36 14.39
CA GLY A 472 -21.19 -17.70 14.01
C GLY A 472 -21.25 -17.55 12.50
N ASP A 473 -21.46 -16.32 12.01
CA ASP A 473 -21.49 -16.03 10.58
C ASP A 473 -20.08 -15.90 9.96
N TYR A 474 -19.00 -16.01 10.75
CA TYR A 474 -17.62 -15.88 10.28
C TYR A 474 -17.02 -17.24 9.93
N HIS A 475 -16.06 -17.22 9.00
CA HIS A 475 -15.38 -18.42 8.48
C HIS A 475 -16.33 -19.44 7.82
N ASP A 476 -17.38 -18.96 7.15
CA ASP A 476 -18.27 -19.78 6.31
C ASP A 476 -18.07 -19.43 4.81
N PRO A 477 -17.08 -20.03 4.13
CA PRO A 477 -16.78 -19.74 2.72
C PRO A 477 -17.95 -20.01 1.77
N GLU A 478 -18.81 -20.98 2.08
CA GLU A 478 -19.96 -21.36 1.27
C GLU A 478 -21.07 -20.30 1.41
N GLY A 479 -21.46 -19.95 2.64
CA GLY A 479 -22.42 -18.88 2.90
C GLY A 479 -21.93 -17.51 2.43
N PHE A 480 -20.61 -17.26 2.41
CA PHE A 480 -20.06 -16.04 1.82
C PHE A 480 -20.38 -15.91 0.32
N ILE A 481 -20.52 -17.00 -0.43
CA ILE A 481 -20.95 -16.93 -1.84
C ILE A 481 -22.36 -16.33 -1.92
N ASP A 482 -23.28 -16.77 -1.05
CA ASP A 482 -24.65 -16.27 -1.01
C ASP A 482 -24.72 -14.81 -0.55
N HIS A 483 -23.93 -14.43 0.46
CA HIS A 483 -23.84 -13.04 0.89
C HIS A 483 -23.34 -12.11 -0.21
N VAL A 484 -22.31 -12.54 -0.95
CA VAL A 484 -21.76 -11.76 -2.08
C VAL A 484 -22.75 -11.73 -3.26
N ARG A 485 -23.46 -12.83 -3.53
CA ARG A 485 -24.52 -12.87 -4.55
C ARG A 485 -25.61 -11.85 -4.25
N ARG A 486 -26.13 -11.83 -3.02
CA ARG A 486 -27.14 -10.83 -2.61
C ARG A 486 -26.62 -9.40 -2.74
N GLU A 487 -25.37 -9.15 -2.38
CA GLU A 487 -24.75 -7.83 -2.54
C GLU A 487 -24.66 -7.42 -4.01
N TYR A 488 -24.21 -8.34 -4.87
CA TYR A 488 -24.13 -8.12 -6.30
C TYR A 488 -25.52 -7.87 -6.92
N LEU A 489 -26.52 -8.67 -6.57
CA LEU A 489 -27.89 -8.49 -7.05
C LEU A 489 -28.50 -7.15 -6.64
N LYS A 490 -28.15 -6.62 -5.46
CA LYS A 490 -28.56 -5.27 -5.05
C LYS A 490 -27.96 -4.21 -5.98
N HIS A 491 -26.68 -4.34 -6.33
CA HIS A 491 -26.04 -3.43 -7.29
C HIS A 491 -26.73 -3.50 -8.66
N VAL A 492 -26.95 -4.71 -9.19
CA VAL A 492 -27.63 -4.90 -10.48
C VAL A 492 -29.07 -4.34 -10.44
N ALA A 493 -29.80 -4.54 -9.34
CA ALA A 493 -31.15 -3.98 -9.17
C ALA A 493 -31.14 -2.44 -9.28
N THR A 494 -30.22 -1.78 -8.56
CA THR A 494 -30.07 -0.32 -8.61
C THR A 494 -29.70 0.16 -10.02
N GLU A 495 -28.83 -0.57 -10.74
CA GLU A 495 -28.44 -0.23 -12.12
C GLU A 495 -29.63 -0.36 -13.09
N ILE A 496 -30.38 -1.46 -13.01
CA ILE A 496 -31.59 -1.67 -13.83
C ILE A 496 -32.61 -0.56 -13.55
N GLN A 497 -32.84 -0.20 -12.29
CA GLN A 497 -33.76 0.88 -11.93
C GLN A 497 -33.35 2.20 -12.60
N LYS A 498 -32.08 2.58 -12.47
CA LYS A 498 -31.55 3.82 -13.06
C LYS A 498 -31.62 3.81 -14.59
N ALA A 499 -31.31 2.66 -15.21
CA ALA A 499 -31.33 2.51 -16.66
C ALA A 499 -32.76 2.44 -17.26
N SER A 500 -33.76 2.11 -16.45
CA SER A 500 -35.14 1.91 -16.89
C SER A 500 -36.00 3.18 -16.99
N ASP A 501 -35.48 4.36 -16.58
CA ASP A 501 -36.23 5.61 -16.39
C ASP A 501 -37.49 5.47 -15.50
N LEU A 502 -37.67 4.32 -14.82
CA LEU A 502 -38.80 4.07 -13.91
C LEU A 502 -38.73 4.92 -12.65
N VAL A 503 -37.55 5.48 -12.37
CA VAL A 503 -37.30 6.43 -11.28
C VAL A 503 -36.40 7.54 -11.80
N ALA A 504 -36.82 8.80 -11.68
CA ALA A 504 -35.90 9.90 -11.91
C ALA A 504 -34.85 9.91 -10.79
N GLU A 505 -33.56 10.07 -11.10
CA GLU A 505 -32.47 10.06 -10.10
C GLU A 505 -32.70 11.03 -8.91
N THR A 506 -33.49 12.07 -9.12
CA THR A 506 -33.85 13.07 -8.11
C THR A 506 -35.10 12.76 -7.29
N GLU A 507 -35.85 11.69 -7.61
CA GLU A 507 -37.16 11.43 -6.98
C GLU A 507 -37.02 11.12 -5.48
N TYR A 508 -36.03 10.30 -5.10
CA TYR A 508 -35.73 10.01 -3.70
C TYR A 508 -35.26 11.24 -2.93
N GLN A 509 -34.37 12.03 -3.54
CA GLN A 509 -33.85 13.26 -2.96
C GLN A 509 -34.94 14.28 -2.75
N ARG A 510 -35.85 14.42 -3.72
CA ARG A 510 -36.99 15.30 -3.64
C ARG A 510 -37.99 14.83 -2.57
N LEU A 511 -38.33 13.55 -2.56
CA LEU A 511 -39.25 12.98 -1.56
C LEU A 511 -38.72 13.17 -0.14
N PHE A 512 -37.43 12.89 0.09
CA PHE A 512 -36.82 13.05 1.39
C PHE A 512 -36.66 14.53 1.79
N ALA A 513 -36.34 15.41 0.83
CA ALA A 513 -36.28 16.85 1.08
C ALA A 513 -37.67 17.42 1.43
N ASP A 514 -38.71 17.02 0.69
CA ASP A 514 -40.10 17.38 0.97
C ASP A 514 -40.51 16.88 2.36
N TYR A 515 -40.20 15.62 2.69
CA TYR A 515 -40.41 15.05 4.03
C TYR A 515 -39.73 15.87 5.14
N MET A 516 -38.45 16.20 5.00
CA MET A 516 -37.72 17.01 5.97
C MET A 516 -38.32 18.40 6.16
N GLN A 517 -38.85 19.00 5.09
CA GLN A 517 -39.55 20.28 5.16
C GLN A 517 -40.86 20.16 5.95
N GLN A 518 -41.63 19.08 5.73
CA GLN A 518 -42.84 18.80 6.49
C GLN A 518 -42.55 18.57 7.98
N VAL A 519 -41.55 17.74 8.31
CA VAL A 519 -41.14 17.43 9.70
C VAL A 519 -40.72 18.69 10.44
N ARG A 520 -39.92 19.56 9.79
CA ARG A 520 -39.52 20.83 10.38
C ARG A 520 -40.73 21.72 10.68
N ALA A 521 -41.61 21.91 9.71
CA ALA A 521 -42.78 22.76 9.84
C ALA A 521 -43.76 22.25 10.90
N PHE A 522 -43.92 20.92 11.02
CA PHE A 522 -44.70 20.28 12.07
C PHE A 522 -44.11 20.56 13.46
N GLY A 523 -42.79 20.50 13.63
CA GLY A 523 -42.12 20.77 14.90
C GLY A 523 -42.14 22.24 15.32
N THR A 524 -42.13 23.19 14.38
CA THR A 524 -42.11 24.64 14.64
C THR A 524 -43.49 25.30 14.60
N GLY A 525 -44.52 24.61 14.10
CA GLY A 525 -45.84 25.19 13.82
C GLY A 525 -45.85 26.13 12.61
N GLU A 526 -44.81 26.09 11.77
CA GLU A 526 -44.70 26.89 10.54
C GLU A 526 -45.57 26.29 9.42
N LYS A 527 -45.87 27.08 8.39
CA LYS A 527 -46.57 26.60 7.18
C LYS A 527 -45.56 26.24 6.09
N VAL A 528 -45.90 25.23 5.28
CA VAL A 528 -45.08 24.77 4.15
C VAL A 528 -45.60 25.38 2.85
N VAL A 529 -44.68 25.81 1.97
CA VAL A 529 -45.01 26.20 0.60
C VAL A 529 -44.98 24.94 -0.26
N ASP A 530 -46.11 24.60 -0.88
CA ASP A 530 -46.19 23.49 -1.82
C ASP A 530 -45.43 23.83 -3.11
N HIS A 531 -44.40 23.05 -3.45
CA HIS A 531 -43.56 23.29 -4.63
C HIS A 531 -44.29 23.12 -5.98
N ARG A 532 -45.44 22.44 -6.00
CA ARG A 532 -46.25 22.24 -7.22
C ARG A 532 -47.27 23.34 -7.44
N THR A 533 -47.84 23.86 -6.36
CA THR A 533 -48.96 24.83 -6.42
C THR A 533 -48.58 26.24 -5.99
N GLY A 534 -47.46 26.41 -5.28
CA GLY A 534 -47.01 27.66 -4.68
C GLY A 534 -47.83 28.10 -3.47
N GLU A 535 -48.81 27.30 -3.03
CA GLU A 535 -49.71 27.64 -1.93
C GLU A 535 -49.09 27.37 -0.57
N VAL A 536 -49.39 28.24 0.40
CA VAL A 536 -48.96 28.11 1.79
C VAL A 536 -49.97 27.27 2.56
N ARG A 537 -49.59 26.06 2.97
CA ARG A 537 -50.47 25.08 3.64
C ARG A 537 -49.89 24.64 4.98
N PRO A 538 -50.72 24.18 5.93
CA PRO A 538 -50.20 23.50 7.12
C PRO A 538 -49.42 22.24 6.72
N PRO A 539 -48.51 21.74 7.57
CA PRO A 539 -47.74 20.54 7.29
C PRO A 539 -48.65 19.33 7.04
N ASP A 540 -48.34 18.56 6.00
CA ASP A 540 -49.14 17.40 5.59
C ASP A 540 -48.68 16.15 6.34
N GLU A 541 -49.46 15.75 7.35
CA GLU A 541 -49.20 14.54 8.14
C GLU A 541 -49.24 13.27 7.29
N ARG A 542 -50.01 13.23 6.18
CA ARG A 542 -50.10 12.04 5.34
C ARG A 542 -48.79 11.78 4.61
N ILE A 543 -48.13 12.83 4.12
CA ILE A 543 -46.82 12.72 3.46
C ILE A 543 -45.77 12.24 4.47
N MET A 544 -45.82 12.75 5.70
CA MET A 544 -44.90 12.31 6.75
C MET A 544 -45.07 10.83 7.09
N THR A 545 -46.31 10.39 7.30
CA THR A 545 -46.61 8.98 7.60
C THR A 545 -46.23 8.05 6.46
N ASP A 546 -46.51 8.42 5.21
CA ASP A 546 -46.16 7.61 4.02
C ASP A 546 -44.65 7.39 3.89
N VAL A 547 -43.84 8.42 4.12
CA VAL A 547 -42.37 8.30 4.09
C VAL A 547 -41.86 7.51 5.30
N GLU A 548 -42.43 7.71 6.49
CA GLU A 548 -42.08 7.00 7.71
C GLU A 548 -42.36 5.49 7.62
N GLU A 549 -43.48 5.11 7.01
CA GLU A 549 -43.82 3.72 6.73
C GLU A 549 -42.84 3.08 5.74
N ARG A 550 -42.48 3.79 4.65
CA ARG A 550 -41.47 3.30 3.69
C ARG A 550 -40.08 3.15 4.27
N LEU A 551 -39.74 3.96 5.27
CA LEU A 551 -38.46 3.89 5.98
C LEU A 551 -38.40 2.71 6.95
N SER A 552 -39.53 2.04 7.23
CA SER A 552 -39.64 0.94 8.19
C SER A 552 -39.05 1.30 9.55
N ILE A 553 -39.49 2.42 10.12
CA ILE A 553 -38.99 2.91 11.41
C ILE A 553 -39.35 1.95 12.56
N ASP A 554 -38.35 1.56 13.35
CA ASP A 554 -38.51 0.69 14.52
C ASP A 554 -38.80 1.47 15.82
N GLU A 555 -38.63 2.80 15.81
CA GLU A 555 -38.78 3.69 16.96
C GLU A 555 -40.09 4.50 16.92
N GLU A 556 -40.44 5.17 18.02
CA GLU A 556 -41.63 6.03 18.05
C GLU A 556 -41.47 7.19 17.05
N VAL A 557 -42.46 7.41 16.19
CA VAL A 557 -42.47 8.46 15.14
C VAL A 557 -42.02 9.83 15.68
N GLY A 558 -42.49 10.21 16.87
CA GLY A 558 -42.13 11.49 17.48
C GLY A 558 -40.66 11.56 17.93
N GLU A 559 -40.05 10.44 18.33
CA GLU A 559 -38.63 10.34 18.65
C GLU A 559 -37.78 10.36 17.37
N PHE A 560 -38.18 9.59 16.36
CA PHE A 560 -37.57 9.57 15.04
C PHE A 560 -37.44 10.98 14.43
N ARG A 561 -38.57 11.72 14.36
CA ARG A 561 -38.61 13.10 13.85
C ARG A 561 -37.66 14.03 14.61
N ARG A 562 -37.57 13.89 15.94
CA ARG A 562 -36.64 14.69 16.77
C ARG A 562 -35.18 14.32 16.52
N SER A 563 -34.89 13.04 16.28
CA SER A 563 -33.54 12.54 15.97
C SER A 563 -33.02 13.14 14.65
N LEU A 564 -33.87 13.20 13.61
CA LEU A 564 -33.56 13.81 12.32
C LEU A 564 -33.20 15.30 12.47
N MET A 565 -34.03 16.05 13.20
CA MET A 565 -33.79 17.48 13.45
C MET A 565 -32.51 17.72 14.26
N SER A 566 -32.22 16.84 15.23
CA SER A 566 -30.99 16.91 16.03
C SER A 566 -29.73 16.67 15.20
N LYS A 567 -29.75 15.70 14.26
CA LYS A 567 -28.65 15.46 13.32
C LYS A 567 -28.39 16.67 12.43
N ILE A 568 -29.44 17.32 11.91
CA ILE A 568 -29.31 18.56 11.13
C ILE A 568 -28.70 19.69 11.96
N ALA A 569 -29.18 19.88 13.19
CA ALA A 569 -28.68 20.92 14.08
C ALA A 569 -27.19 20.72 14.40
N ALA A 570 -26.77 19.48 14.70
CA ALA A 570 -25.37 19.13 14.94
C ALA A 570 -24.47 19.36 13.70
N PHE A 571 -24.96 19.02 12.51
CA PHE A 571 -24.25 19.29 11.25
C PHE A 571 -24.05 20.79 11.03
N ARG A 572 -25.10 21.60 11.21
CA ARG A 572 -25.05 23.08 11.10
C ARG A 572 -24.12 23.72 12.12
N LEU A 573 -24.04 23.18 13.33
CA LEU A 573 -23.13 23.68 14.38
C LEU A 573 -21.66 23.48 13.99
N SER A 574 -21.36 22.35 13.34
CA SER A 574 -20.00 21.98 12.92
C SER A 574 -19.62 22.59 11.56
N ASN A 575 -20.62 22.90 10.72
CA ASN A 575 -20.46 23.42 9.37
C ASN A 575 -21.49 24.55 9.10
N PRO A 576 -21.21 25.80 9.53
CA PRO A 576 -22.19 26.89 9.49
C PRO A 576 -22.67 27.27 8.09
N ASP A 577 -21.75 27.28 7.12
CA ASP A 577 -21.97 27.83 5.76
C ASP A 577 -22.10 26.76 4.66
N SER A 578 -22.00 25.46 5.00
CA SER A 578 -22.09 24.39 4.00
C SER A 578 -23.55 24.02 3.68
N PRO A 579 -23.90 23.79 2.40
CA PRO A 579 -25.20 23.27 2.03
C PRO A 579 -25.40 21.88 2.65
N ILE A 580 -26.62 21.57 3.10
CA ILE A 580 -26.95 20.24 3.60
C ILE A 580 -27.23 19.35 2.40
N ILE A 581 -26.36 18.37 2.17
CA ILE A 581 -26.60 17.28 1.23
C ILE A 581 -27.22 16.13 2.03
N TYR A 582 -28.52 15.91 1.86
CA TYR A 582 -29.24 14.91 2.67
C TYR A 582 -28.73 13.48 2.46
N GLY A 583 -28.30 13.14 1.23
CA GLY A 583 -27.75 11.82 0.91
C GLY A 583 -26.54 11.46 1.77
N ASP A 584 -25.66 12.43 2.04
CA ASP A 584 -24.45 12.21 2.84
C ASP A 584 -24.76 12.05 4.33
N LEU A 585 -25.79 12.75 4.82
CA LEU A 585 -26.15 12.77 6.24
C LEU A 585 -27.09 11.63 6.64
N PHE A 586 -27.92 11.17 5.70
CA PHE A 586 -29.01 10.21 5.92
C PHE A 586 -28.93 9.01 4.98
N GLN A 587 -27.73 8.57 4.60
CA GLN A 587 -27.52 7.48 3.65
C GLN A 587 -28.37 6.24 3.93
N ASP A 588 -28.46 5.79 5.19
CA ASP A 588 -29.27 4.62 5.57
C ASP A 588 -30.77 4.80 5.23
N HIS A 589 -31.29 6.03 5.30
CA HIS A 589 -32.68 6.34 4.98
C HIS A 589 -32.91 6.31 3.47
N PHE A 590 -31.93 6.80 2.70
CA PHE A 590 -31.94 6.70 1.25
C PHE A 590 -31.89 5.24 0.80
N ASP A 591 -31.02 4.41 1.40
CA ASP A 591 -30.94 2.98 1.13
C ASP A 591 -32.28 2.27 1.44
N SER A 592 -32.95 2.61 2.55
CA SER A 592 -34.29 2.08 2.88
C SER A 592 -35.36 2.52 1.89
N LEU A 593 -35.37 3.80 1.48
CA LEU A 593 -36.31 4.29 0.48
C LEU A 593 -36.11 3.60 -0.87
N GLU A 594 -34.87 3.50 -1.35
CA GLU A 594 -34.54 2.79 -2.59
C GLU A 594 -35.04 1.34 -2.54
N ARG A 595 -34.86 0.66 -1.40
CA ARG A 595 -35.36 -0.70 -1.20
C ARG A 595 -36.88 -0.78 -1.25
N SER A 596 -37.59 0.08 -0.52
CA SER A 596 -39.07 0.08 -0.50
C SER A 596 -39.64 0.32 -1.90
N TYR A 597 -39.08 1.28 -2.65
CA TYR A 597 -39.46 1.54 -4.04
C TYR A 597 -39.12 0.38 -4.98
N PHE A 598 -38.00 -0.30 -4.76
CA PHE A 598 -37.67 -1.52 -5.49
C PHE A 598 -38.72 -2.59 -5.27
N GLU A 599 -39.11 -2.84 -4.01
CA GLU A 599 -40.11 -3.86 -3.67
C GLU A 599 -41.48 -3.54 -4.29
N GLU A 600 -41.93 -2.28 -4.25
CA GLU A 600 -43.18 -1.84 -4.89
C GLU A 600 -43.17 -2.04 -6.42
N ARG A 601 -42.01 -1.81 -7.05
CA ARG A 601 -41.86 -1.86 -8.52
C ARG A 601 -41.24 -3.16 -9.01
N ARG A 602 -41.00 -4.13 -8.13
CA ARG A 602 -40.26 -5.35 -8.44
C ARG A 602 -40.88 -6.12 -9.60
N GLU A 603 -42.19 -6.31 -9.58
CA GLU A 603 -42.91 -6.99 -10.66
C GLU A 603 -42.71 -6.29 -12.01
N ARG A 604 -42.72 -4.95 -12.02
CA ARG A 604 -42.49 -4.15 -13.24
C ARG A 604 -41.05 -4.23 -13.71
N ILE A 605 -40.09 -4.23 -12.80
CA ILE A 605 -38.67 -4.38 -13.11
C ILE A 605 -38.42 -5.76 -13.70
N VAL A 606 -38.92 -6.82 -13.06
CA VAL A 606 -38.78 -8.20 -13.55
C VAL A 606 -39.44 -8.35 -14.93
N ALA A 607 -40.64 -7.81 -15.15
CA ALA A 607 -41.29 -7.83 -16.46
C ALA A 607 -40.48 -7.08 -17.54
N LEU A 608 -39.84 -5.95 -17.19
CA LEU A 608 -38.96 -5.23 -18.11
C LEU A 608 -37.69 -6.02 -18.44
N VAL A 609 -37.11 -6.71 -17.45
CA VAL A 609 -35.97 -7.61 -17.64
C VAL A 609 -36.34 -8.78 -18.56
N GLU A 610 -37.52 -9.36 -18.39
CA GLU A 610 -38.06 -10.40 -19.28
C GLU A 610 -38.21 -9.90 -20.72
N ASP A 611 -38.75 -8.70 -20.90
CA ASP A 611 -38.87 -8.07 -22.22
C ASP A 611 -37.50 -7.83 -22.85
N ALA A 612 -36.52 -7.37 -22.08
CA ALA A 612 -35.14 -7.16 -22.53
C ALA A 612 -34.47 -8.47 -22.98
N LEU A 613 -34.64 -9.56 -22.23
CA LEU A 613 -34.14 -10.88 -22.59
C LEU A 613 -34.83 -11.45 -23.83
N ALA A 614 -36.14 -11.24 -23.96
CA ALA A 614 -36.91 -11.64 -25.14
C ALA A 614 -36.46 -10.89 -26.40
N VAL A 615 -36.18 -9.59 -26.28
CA VAL A 615 -35.61 -8.78 -27.38
C VAL A 615 -34.23 -9.28 -27.76
N HIS A 616 -33.35 -9.51 -26.78
CA HIS A 616 -31.99 -10.01 -27.01
C HIS A 616 -31.98 -11.38 -27.71
N SER A 617 -32.94 -12.24 -27.39
CA SER A 617 -33.10 -13.58 -28.01
C SER A 617 -33.80 -13.57 -29.38
N GLY A 618 -34.09 -12.40 -29.96
CA GLY A 618 -34.76 -12.26 -31.25
C GLY A 618 -36.29 -12.41 -31.22
N GLY A 619 -36.91 -12.51 -30.04
CA GLY A 619 -38.36 -12.65 -29.85
C GLY A 619 -39.14 -11.33 -29.88
N GLY A 620 -38.45 -10.20 -29.96
CA GLY A 620 -39.06 -8.86 -29.83
C GLY A 620 -40.04 -8.45 -30.93
N GLU A 621 -40.10 -9.15 -32.06
CA GLU A 621 -40.98 -8.78 -33.19
C GLU A 621 -42.47 -8.91 -32.89
N ARG A 622 -42.84 -9.82 -31.98
CA ARG A 622 -44.25 -10.04 -31.58
C ARG A 622 -44.69 -9.15 -30.42
N MET A 623 -43.78 -8.32 -29.89
CA MET A 623 -44.01 -7.52 -28.71
C MET A 623 -44.60 -6.16 -29.06
N VAL A 624 -45.39 -5.59 -28.13
CA VAL A 624 -45.94 -4.24 -28.28
C VAL A 624 -44.79 -3.24 -28.44
N LYS A 625 -44.92 -2.30 -29.39
CA LYS A 625 -43.86 -1.34 -29.75
C LYS A 625 -43.26 -0.62 -28.54
N GLU A 626 -44.09 -0.10 -27.65
CA GLU A 626 -43.64 0.61 -26.43
C GLU A 626 -42.82 -0.27 -25.49
N ARG A 627 -43.25 -1.53 -25.26
CA ARG A 627 -42.49 -2.49 -24.45
C ARG A 627 -41.13 -2.82 -25.09
N ARG A 628 -41.11 -2.94 -26.42
CA ARG A 628 -39.89 -3.19 -27.18
C ARG A 628 -38.92 -2.02 -27.09
N GLU A 629 -39.43 -0.79 -27.21
CA GLU A 629 -38.61 0.42 -27.08
C GLU A 629 -38.02 0.55 -25.67
N ALA A 630 -38.82 0.30 -24.61
CA ALA A 630 -38.34 0.31 -23.24
C ALA A 630 -37.26 -0.75 -22.96
N ALA A 631 -37.45 -1.97 -23.47
CA ALA A 631 -36.49 -3.07 -23.35
C ALA A 631 -35.16 -2.77 -24.07
N VAL A 632 -35.20 -2.23 -25.28
CA VAL A 632 -34.00 -1.80 -26.01
C VAL A 632 -33.31 -0.65 -25.29
N HIS A 633 -34.08 0.33 -24.80
CA HIS A 633 -33.54 1.47 -24.05
C HIS A 633 -32.80 1.01 -22.78
N LEU A 634 -33.37 0.07 -22.02
CA LEU A 634 -32.71 -0.51 -20.85
C LEU A 634 -31.32 -1.08 -21.19
N VAL A 635 -31.22 -1.90 -22.23
CA VAL A 635 -29.93 -2.50 -22.64
C VAL A 635 -28.95 -1.45 -23.15
N SER A 636 -29.43 -0.45 -23.89
CA SER A 636 -28.60 0.68 -24.35
C SER A 636 -28.01 1.44 -23.17
N ARG A 637 -28.84 1.78 -22.18
CA ARG A 637 -28.43 2.49 -20.96
C ARG A 637 -27.46 1.68 -20.10
N LEU A 638 -27.68 0.37 -19.95
CA LEU A 638 -26.72 -0.52 -19.28
C LEU A 638 -25.36 -0.50 -19.99
N THR A 639 -25.36 -0.45 -21.32
CA THR A 639 -24.12 -0.40 -22.12
C THR A 639 -23.42 0.96 -21.99
N GLU A 640 -24.17 2.05 -22.12
CA GLU A 640 -23.64 3.43 -22.14
C GLU A 640 -23.23 3.94 -20.75
N ASP A 641 -24.08 3.74 -19.73
CA ASP A 641 -23.92 4.39 -18.42
C ASP A 641 -23.16 3.50 -17.42
N PHE A 642 -23.22 2.17 -17.58
CA PHE A 642 -22.66 1.21 -16.62
C PHE A 642 -21.51 0.38 -17.20
N GLY A 643 -21.21 0.51 -18.49
CA GLY A 643 -20.05 -0.12 -19.11
C GLY A 643 -20.23 -1.60 -19.40
N TYR A 644 -21.48 -2.08 -19.56
CA TYR A 644 -21.75 -3.41 -20.08
C TYR A 644 -21.57 -3.46 -21.61
N THR A 645 -21.49 -4.66 -22.17
CA THR A 645 -21.77 -4.96 -23.59
C THR A 645 -23.14 -5.62 -23.73
N GLU A 646 -23.73 -5.63 -24.93
CA GLU A 646 -25.02 -6.32 -25.17
C GLU A 646 -25.01 -7.78 -24.69
N SER A 647 -23.93 -8.53 -24.98
CA SER A 647 -23.74 -9.92 -24.54
C SER A 647 -23.71 -10.02 -23.01
N SER A 648 -22.89 -9.20 -22.34
CA SER A 648 -22.79 -9.23 -20.88
C SER A 648 -24.07 -8.77 -20.18
N ALA A 649 -24.78 -7.79 -20.76
CA ALA A 649 -26.05 -7.31 -20.24
C ALA A 649 -27.09 -8.44 -20.31
N GLY A 650 -27.17 -9.17 -21.42
CA GLY A 650 -28.05 -10.34 -21.54
C GLY A 650 -27.78 -11.41 -20.48
N LEU A 651 -26.52 -11.74 -20.22
CA LEU A 651 -26.15 -12.71 -19.18
C LEU A 651 -26.53 -12.26 -17.77
N ILE A 652 -26.30 -10.98 -17.46
CA ILE A 652 -26.55 -10.42 -16.13
C ILE A 652 -28.05 -10.24 -15.88
N LEU A 653 -28.80 -9.78 -16.87
CA LEU A 653 -30.25 -9.71 -16.83
C LEU A 653 -30.86 -11.11 -16.63
N GLY A 654 -30.33 -12.12 -17.33
CA GLY A 654 -30.75 -13.52 -17.17
C GLY A 654 -30.41 -14.08 -15.78
N TYR A 655 -29.26 -13.71 -15.23
CA TYR A 655 -28.88 -14.07 -13.86
C TYR A 655 -29.78 -13.41 -12.83
N PHE A 656 -30.04 -12.11 -12.99
CA PHE A 656 -30.94 -11.34 -12.14
C PHE A 656 -32.36 -11.93 -12.17
N GLN A 657 -32.89 -12.26 -13.35
CA GLN A 657 -34.22 -12.89 -13.47
C GLN A 657 -34.31 -14.17 -12.63
N ARG A 658 -33.29 -15.03 -12.66
CA ARG A 658 -33.28 -16.30 -11.91
C ARG A 658 -33.13 -16.12 -10.40
N HIS A 659 -32.47 -15.07 -9.95
CA HIS A 659 -32.08 -14.91 -8.54
C HIS A 659 -32.68 -13.68 -7.86
N ASN A 660 -33.59 -12.95 -8.49
CA ASN A 660 -34.22 -11.77 -7.88
C ASN A 660 -34.98 -12.08 -6.58
N GLU A 661 -35.36 -13.34 -6.35
CA GLU A 661 -35.97 -13.80 -5.10
C GLU A 661 -35.04 -13.69 -3.89
N ASP A 662 -33.72 -13.79 -4.10
CA ASP A 662 -32.70 -13.66 -3.06
C ASP A 662 -32.61 -12.23 -2.49
N LEU A 663 -33.27 -11.25 -3.13
CA LEU A 663 -33.39 -9.87 -2.65
C LEU A 663 -34.55 -9.67 -1.67
N SER A 664 -35.43 -10.66 -1.52
CA SER A 664 -36.55 -10.60 -0.58
C SER A 664 -36.03 -10.61 0.87
N PRO A 665 -36.65 -9.87 1.81
CA PRO A 665 -36.24 -9.79 3.21
C PRO A 665 -36.07 -11.14 3.92
#